data_AF-A0A2H6AF31-F1
#
_entry.id   AF-A0A2H6AF31-F1
#
_cell.length_a   1.000
_cell.length_b   1.000
_cell.length_c   1.000
_cell.angle_alpha   90.00
_cell.angle_beta   90.00
_cell.angle_gamma   90.00
#
_symmetry.space_group_name_H-M   'P 1'
#
loop_
_entity.id
_entity.type
_entity.pdbx_description
1 polymer ?
#
loop_
_entity_poly.entity_id
_entity_poly.type
_entity_poly.pdbx_seq_one_letter_code
_entity_poly.pdbx_strand_id
1 'polypeptide(L)'
;MREALAFFRQLRLPRHEQQIAGEILREIIHRLQFLVNVGLDYLTLNRPAPTLSGGEAQRIQLAAQLGSGLTGVLYVLDEPTIGLHPRDNRRLIEALKQLRDLGNTLILVEHDREVIATADYLVDFGPGAGERGGEIVAQGSPTSIATQEQSLTGQYLSGHKAIVVPKNRRLPAENRWLIVRGARHNNLKNIDVAFPLGCFIAVTGVSGSGKSSLVQDVLYNMLARKLHRAHTPAAACDAVLGLDQLDKVINVDQSPIGWTPNSNPATYTGVFDLFRELYAQLPEARMRGFTPGRFSFNRPGGRCEACEGNGQKRIEMHFLPDVWVECEVCHGTRYKAETLQVRYKGYSIADVLNMRVSQALEVFSAFPRIQRRLQTLADVGLDYVTLGQPAPTLSGGEAQRVKLAAELARPNTGRTLYILDEPTTGLHFDDIRKLLEVLHRLVDMGNTVIVIEHNLDVIKTADWVIDLGPEAGADGGYVVACGRPEDIAEGRPPDVPPPRLPSGEILPWPDGRFRSHTQRFLAETLAASPRADDTPSSATQKSAVFSAVVTQAKGPSAEPQPARGDTEALPEVPMPWQTDGVRWHTEQRLSWQGKPCRWDGRILTFLDKKIHQLGEFAPTNWNHRTLVEIAWKQRSKGWFLHAYTGDEWLLWLTFHVSRNTFVEQPLEHELRIFSTQQTRGLEVCGEVKRVRVKNERGPWQRVEIGVHWLREVNNHAFSRFLAEAAQSFVKNIELLSRKPEDFMPWKVNGQRWHLSDKGFPPGQPRQWPLSLLSALVAIVQEAVPEAELDWAYRDAIILRLPQIRRPWARWKTKQPEALECAFAVPKGQCNLALLEGIGASQHLDTSRAEVDVARWTFRREEELAAGRLQLLLRTLAQSFLARFVPAASE
;
A
#
# COMPACT_ATOMS: atom_id res chain seq x y z
N MET A 1 -4.64 12.92 -28.04
CA MET A 1 -5.24 12.37 -29.27
C MET A 1 -5.94 13.47 -30.06
N ARG A 2 -6.69 14.37 -29.40
CA ARG A 2 -7.41 15.50 -30.02
C ARG A 2 -6.53 16.34 -30.95
N GLU A 3 -5.35 16.73 -30.49
CA GLU A 3 -4.40 17.53 -31.27
C GLU A 3 -3.87 16.78 -32.49
N ALA A 4 -3.54 15.49 -32.34
CA ALA A 4 -3.11 14.64 -33.46
C ALA A 4 -4.22 14.49 -34.51
N LEU A 5 -5.47 14.30 -34.08
CA LEU A 5 -6.62 14.23 -34.97
C LEU A 5 -6.81 15.55 -35.74
N ALA A 6 -6.70 16.69 -35.06
CA ALA A 6 -6.78 18.00 -35.70
C ALA A 6 -5.64 18.20 -36.71
N PHE A 7 -4.41 17.82 -36.34
CA PHE A 7 -3.24 17.87 -37.22
C PHE A 7 -3.45 17.07 -38.50
N PHE A 8 -3.82 15.79 -38.41
CA PHE A 8 -4.01 14.94 -39.60
C PHE A 8 -5.19 15.37 -40.47
N ARG A 9 -6.24 16.00 -39.90
CA ARG A 9 -7.34 16.58 -40.68
C ARG A 9 -6.96 17.85 -41.43
N GLN A 10 -6.04 18.64 -40.89
CA GLN A 10 -5.60 19.89 -41.48
C GLN A 10 -4.36 19.73 -42.38
N LEU A 11 -3.72 18.55 -42.36
CA LEU A 11 -2.55 18.24 -43.16
C LEU A 11 -2.88 18.34 -44.65
N ARG A 12 -2.25 19.32 -45.33
CA ARG A 12 -2.38 19.51 -46.78
C ARG A 12 -1.18 18.88 -47.46
N LEU A 13 -1.44 17.83 -48.24
CA LEU A 13 -0.43 17.16 -49.03
C LEU A 13 -0.53 17.54 -50.51
N PRO A 14 0.60 17.60 -51.24
CA PRO A 14 0.61 17.63 -52.69
C PRO A 14 -0.17 16.44 -53.28
N ARG A 15 -0.74 16.59 -54.49
CA ARG A 15 -1.57 15.53 -55.13
C ARG A 15 -0.88 14.17 -55.19
N HIS A 16 0.43 14.14 -55.44
CA HIS A 16 1.19 12.89 -55.55
C HIS A 16 1.31 12.17 -54.19
N GLU A 17 1.60 12.90 -53.10
CA GLU A 17 1.64 12.34 -51.74
C GLU A 17 0.25 11.93 -51.26
N GLN A 18 -0.79 12.72 -51.60
CA GLN A 18 -2.17 12.39 -51.25
C GLN A 18 -2.63 11.08 -51.90
N GLN A 19 -2.15 10.76 -53.11
CA GLN A 19 -2.47 9.51 -53.79
C GLN A 19 -1.84 8.29 -53.10
N ILE A 20 -0.65 8.46 -52.49
CA ILE A 20 0.07 7.38 -51.79
C ILE A 20 -0.45 7.23 -50.36
N ALA A 21 -0.54 8.34 -49.61
CA ALA A 21 -0.85 8.33 -48.19
C ALA A 21 -2.35 8.42 -47.89
N GLY A 22 -3.22 8.65 -48.88
CA GLY A 22 -4.63 8.96 -48.68
C GLY A 22 -5.41 7.90 -47.89
N GLU A 23 -5.22 6.61 -48.21
CA GLU A 23 -5.88 5.52 -47.47
C GLU A 23 -5.32 5.37 -46.05
N ILE A 24 -4.01 5.49 -45.89
CA ILE A 24 -3.35 5.42 -44.57
C ILE A 24 -3.81 6.58 -43.68
N LEU A 25 -3.91 7.80 -44.22
CA LEU A 25 -4.41 8.96 -43.49
C LEU A 25 -5.87 8.80 -43.10
N ARG A 26 -6.70 8.24 -43.98
CA ARG A 26 -8.10 7.94 -43.67
C ARG A 26 -8.18 6.97 -42.49
N GLU A 27 -7.39 5.91 -42.50
CA GLU A 27 -7.34 4.92 -41.42
C GLU A 27 -6.82 5.53 -40.10
N ILE A 28 -5.76 6.34 -40.14
CA ILE A 28 -5.24 7.06 -38.97
C ILE A 28 -6.31 7.98 -38.37
N ILE A 29 -6.97 8.78 -39.20
CA ILE A 29 -8.03 9.71 -38.77
C ILE A 29 -9.18 8.94 -38.15
N HIS A 30 -9.60 7.81 -38.75
CA HIS A 30 -10.66 6.97 -38.20
C HIS A 30 -10.29 6.39 -36.84
N ARG A 31 -9.10 5.80 -36.68
CA ARG A 31 -8.63 5.26 -35.39
C ARG A 31 -8.52 6.33 -34.30
N LEU A 32 -7.99 7.50 -34.64
CA LEU A 32 -7.94 8.64 -33.72
C LEU A 32 -9.33 9.13 -33.35
N GLN A 33 -10.28 9.15 -34.30
CA GLN A 33 -11.67 9.51 -34.01
C GLN A 33 -12.33 8.51 -33.07
N PHE A 34 -12.10 7.20 -33.22
CA PHE A 34 -12.65 6.20 -32.29
C PHE A 34 -12.13 6.41 -30.86
N LEU A 35 -10.83 6.67 -30.69
CA LEU A 35 -10.25 7.00 -29.38
C LEU A 35 -10.88 8.27 -28.77
N VAL A 36 -11.18 9.28 -29.60
CA VAL A 36 -11.89 10.50 -29.16
C VAL A 36 -13.35 10.19 -28.78
N ASN A 37 -14.04 9.35 -29.55
CA ASN A 37 -15.43 8.97 -29.29
C ASN A 37 -15.57 8.22 -27.96
N VAL A 38 -14.63 7.36 -27.61
CA VAL A 38 -14.62 6.68 -26.30
C VAL A 38 -14.08 7.56 -25.16
N GLY A 39 -13.88 8.87 -25.38
CA GLY A 39 -13.49 9.80 -24.31
C GLY A 39 -12.01 9.75 -23.90
N LEU A 40 -11.12 9.27 -24.76
CA LEU A 40 -9.66 9.22 -24.52
C LEU A 40 -8.91 10.33 -25.27
N ASP A 41 -9.58 11.43 -25.56
CA ASP A 41 -9.04 12.50 -26.40
C ASP A 41 -7.83 13.21 -25.76
N TYR A 42 -7.76 13.21 -24.42
CA TYR A 42 -6.70 13.80 -23.59
C TYR A 42 -5.41 12.99 -23.52
N LEU A 43 -5.44 11.68 -23.82
CA LEU A 43 -4.25 10.83 -23.77
C LEU A 43 -3.28 11.15 -24.91
N THR A 44 -1.99 10.95 -24.69
CA THR A 44 -0.98 11.09 -25.73
C THR A 44 -0.66 9.73 -26.37
N LEU A 45 -0.30 9.70 -27.66
CA LEU A 45 0.07 8.46 -28.36
C LEU A 45 1.30 7.77 -27.75
N ASN A 46 2.17 8.54 -27.09
CA ASN A 46 3.37 8.03 -26.41
C ASN A 46 3.14 7.62 -24.95
N ARG A 47 1.88 7.63 -24.45
CA ARG A 47 1.57 7.23 -23.07
C ARG A 47 1.87 5.74 -22.88
N PRO A 48 2.71 5.36 -21.88
CA PRO A 48 3.01 3.94 -21.64
C PRO A 48 1.78 3.17 -21.15
N ALA A 49 1.51 2.00 -21.74
CA ALA A 49 0.37 1.15 -21.38
C ALA A 49 0.27 0.80 -19.87
N PRO A 50 1.38 0.51 -19.13
CA PRO A 50 1.30 0.21 -17.70
C PRO A 50 0.86 1.39 -16.81
N THR A 51 0.79 2.60 -17.36
CA THR A 51 0.41 3.83 -16.64
C THR A 51 -1.04 4.25 -16.91
N LEU A 52 -1.78 3.42 -17.63
CA LEU A 52 -3.21 3.59 -17.87
C LEU A 52 -4.00 3.00 -16.71
N SER A 53 -5.10 3.64 -16.34
CA SER A 53 -6.12 3.06 -15.48
C SER A 53 -6.81 1.88 -16.17
N GLY A 54 -7.49 1.03 -15.38
CA GLY A 54 -8.26 -0.10 -15.92
C GLY A 54 -9.30 0.34 -16.95
N GLY A 55 -10.08 1.37 -16.65
CA GLY A 55 -11.07 1.94 -17.56
C GLY A 55 -10.46 2.54 -18.83
N GLU A 56 -9.29 3.21 -18.74
CA GLU A 56 -8.60 3.69 -19.94
C GLU A 56 -8.13 2.53 -20.83
N ALA A 57 -7.53 1.50 -20.26
CA ALA A 57 -7.07 0.33 -21.02
C ALA A 57 -8.24 -0.39 -21.71
N GLN A 58 -9.36 -0.56 -20.99
CA GLN A 58 -10.58 -1.15 -21.53
C GLN A 58 -11.16 -0.32 -22.70
N ARG A 59 -11.22 1.00 -22.56
CA ARG A 59 -11.72 1.89 -23.64
C ARG A 59 -10.79 1.92 -24.85
N ILE A 60 -9.47 1.77 -24.67
CA ILE A 60 -8.55 1.58 -25.80
C ILE A 60 -8.87 0.27 -26.55
N GLN A 61 -9.13 -0.82 -25.82
CA GLN A 61 -9.53 -2.08 -26.44
C GLN A 61 -10.85 -1.92 -27.19
N LEU A 62 -11.85 -1.26 -26.62
CA LEU A 62 -13.12 -0.97 -27.29
C LEU A 62 -12.94 -0.15 -28.57
N ALA A 63 -12.12 0.90 -28.54
CA ALA A 63 -11.81 1.70 -29.71
C ALA A 63 -11.10 0.89 -30.81
N ALA A 64 -10.22 -0.04 -30.42
CA ALA A 64 -9.58 -0.95 -31.37
C ALA A 64 -10.58 -1.91 -32.04
N GLN A 65 -11.60 -2.37 -31.30
CA GLN A 65 -12.67 -3.22 -31.84
C GLN A 65 -13.63 -2.46 -32.76
N LEU A 66 -13.98 -1.22 -32.43
CA LEU A 66 -14.74 -0.35 -33.34
C LEU A 66 -14.00 -0.13 -34.67
N GLY A 67 -12.66 -0.04 -34.61
CA GLY A 67 -11.81 0.11 -35.80
C GLY A 67 -11.60 -1.16 -36.62
N SER A 68 -11.94 -2.35 -36.11
CA SER A 68 -11.77 -3.60 -36.87
C SER A 68 -12.91 -3.84 -37.87
N GLY A 69 -14.07 -3.20 -37.66
CA GLY A 69 -15.24 -3.34 -38.52
C GLY A 69 -15.81 -4.77 -38.57
N LEU A 70 -15.51 -5.59 -37.55
CA LEU A 70 -16.02 -6.96 -37.47
C LEU A 70 -17.54 -6.97 -37.32
N THR A 71 -18.18 -7.98 -37.92
CA THR A 71 -19.63 -8.21 -37.88
C THR A 71 -19.90 -9.66 -37.45
N GLY A 72 -21.05 -9.92 -36.83
CA GLY A 72 -21.39 -11.26 -36.32
C GLY A 72 -20.58 -11.69 -35.09
N VAL A 73 -19.96 -10.76 -34.37
CA VAL A 73 -19.18 -11.04 -33.16
C VAL A 73 -20.05 -10.86 -31.91
N LEU A 74 -19.84 -11.74 -30.93
CA LEU A 74 -20.37 -11.59 -29.57
C LEU A 74 -19.34 -10.87 -28.70
N TYR A 75 -19.62 -9.63 -28.35
CA TYR A 75 -18.81 -8.86 -27.41
C TYR A 75 -19.37 -9.01 -25.99
N VAL A 76 -18.52 -9.38 -25.05
CA VAL A 76 -18.85 -9.42 -23.63
C VAL A 76 -18.01 -8.34 -22.94
N LEU A 77 -18.67 -7.33 -22.38
CA LEU A 77 -18.02 -6.19 -21.74
C LEU A 77 -18.38 -6.16 -20.26
N ASP A 78 -17.35 -6.01 -19.43
CA ASP A 78 -17.45 -5.93 -17.97
C ASP A 78 -17.28 -4.47 -17.52
N GLU A 79 -18.37 -3.78 -17.19
CA GLU A 79 -18.43 -2.40 -16.71
C GLU A 79 -17.63 -1.36 -17.52
N PRO A 80 -17.94 -1.14 -18.82
CA PRO A 80 -17.20 -0.18 -19.64
C PRO A 80 -17.28 1.28 -19.16
N THR A 81 -18.21 1.61 -18.25
CA THR A 81 -18.33 2.94 -17.64
C THR A 81 -17.34 3.22 -16.50
N ILE A 82 -16.51 2.25 -16.10
CA ILE A 82 -15.53 2.44 -15.00
C ILE A 82 -14.66 3.68 -15.22
N GLY A 83 -14.57 4.52 -14.18
CA GLY A 83 -13.78 5.74 -14.16
C GLY A 83 -14.19 6.77 -15.23
N LEU A 84 -15.44 6.69 -15.72
CA LEU A 84 -16.00 7.63 -16.67
C LEU A 84 -16.91 8.64 -15.96
N HIS A 85 -16.76 9.90 -16.31
CA HIS A 85 -17.63 10.95 -15.79
C HIS A 85 -19.00 10.89 -16.50
N PRO A 86 -20.14 11.16 -15.81
CA PRO A 86 -21.48 11.10 -16.41
C PRO A 86 -21.63 11.89 -17.73
N ARG A 87 -20.91 13.00 -17.86
CA ARG A 87 -20.81 13.77 -19.13
C ARG A 87 -20.42 12.92 -20.34
N ASP A 88 -19.49 12.00 -20.16
CA ASP A 88 -18.86 11.22 -21.23
C ASP A 88 -19.58 9.86 -21.45
N ASN A 89 -20.49 9.45 -20.53
CA ASN A 89 -21.31 8.22 -20.66
C ASN A 89 -22.08 8.18 -21.98
N ARG A 90 -22.67 9.31 -22.40
CA ARG A 90 -23.42 9.38 -23.66
C ARG A 90 -22.58 9.00 -24.88
N ARG A 91 -21.31 9.44 -24.91
CA ARG A 91 -20.41 9.12 -26.03
C ARG A 91 -20.08 7.63 -26.07
N LEU A 92 -19.88 7.02 -24.90
CA LEU A 92 -19.67 5.58 -24.77
C LEU A 92 -20.92 4.80 -25.22
N ILE A 93 -22.12 5.19 -24.77
CA ILE A 93 -23.38 4.56 -25.17
C ILE A 93 -23.58 4.64 -26.69
N GLU A 94 -23.31 5.79 -27.31
CA GLU A 94 -23.35 5.95 -28.77
C GLU A 94 -22.36 5.02 -29.48
N ALA A 95 -21.13 4.91 -28.97
CA ALA A 95 -20.13 4.01 -29.52
C ALA A 95 -20.53 2.53 -29.39
N LEU A 96 -21.14 2.12 -28.27
CA LEU A 96 -21.67 0.77 -28.06
C LEU A 96 -22.84 0.47 -29.01
N LYS A 97 -23.74 1.44 -29.21
CA LYS A 97 -24.82 1.32 -30.20
C LYS A 97 -24.29 1.18 -31.62
N GLN A 98 -23.28 1.96 -31.99
CA GLN A 98 -22.60 1.80 -33.28
C GLN A 98 -22.01 0.40 -33.44
N LEU A 99 -21.34 -0.14 -32.41
CA LEU A 99 -20.78 -1.49 -32.46
C LEU A 99 -21.86 -2.55 -32.64
N ARG A 100 -23.00 -2.42 -31.95
CA ARG A 100 -24.18 -3.27 -32.11
C ARG A 100 -24.76 -3.18 -33.52
N ASP A 101 -24.96 -1.96 -34.02
CA ASP A 101 -25.63 -1.69 -35.30
C ASP A 101 -24.81 -2.14 -36.53
N LEU A 102 -23.51 -2.41 -36.36
CA LEU A 102 -22.69 -3.12 -37.35
C LEU A 102 -23.10 -4.60 -37.55
N GLY A 103 -24.05 -5.11 -36.76
CA GLY A 103 -24.50 -6.50 -36.80
C GLY A 103 -23.80 -7.38 -35.77
N ASN A 104 -23.42 -6.80 -34.62
CA ASN A 104 -22.81 -7.52 -33.50
C ASN A 104 -23.79 -7.65 -32.34
N THR A 105 -23.57 -8.64 -31.47
CA THR A 105 -24.30 -8.78 -30.20
C THR A 105 -23.41 -8.31 -29.08
N LEU A 106 -23.92 -7.43 -28.21
CA LEU A 106 -23.20 -6.95 -27.03
C LEU A 106 -23.91 -7.46 -25.78
N ILE A 107 -23.17 -8.15 -24.92
CA ILE A 107 -23.56 -8.48 -23.55
C ILE A 107 -22.75 -7.57 -22.64
N LEU A 108 -23.43 -6.75 -21.85
CA LEU A 108 -22.81 -5.83 -20.91
C LEU A 108 -23.16 -6.25 -19.48
N VAL A 109 -22.15 -6.33 -18.62
CA VAL A 109 -22.32 -6.35 -17.17
C VAL A 109 -22.16 -4.90 -16.71
N GLU A 110 -23.21 -4.32 -16.13
CA GLU A 110 -23.23 -2.89 -15.79
C GLU A 110 -24.09 -2.60 -14.55
N HIS A 111 -23.75 -1.48 -13.92
CA HIS A 111 -24.47 -0.92 -12.78
C HIS A 111 -24.84 0.56 -13.00
N ASP A 112 -24.35 1.20 -14.07
CA ASP A 112 -24.69 2.59 -14.37
C ASP A 112 -26.17 2.76 -14.82
N ARG A 113 -26.85 3.75 -14.24
CA ARG A 113 -28.28 4.00 -14.52
C ARG A 113 -28.54 4.39 -15.97
N GLU A 114 -27.69 5.20 -16.58
CA GLU A 114 -27.90 5.67 -17.96
C GLU A 114 -27.71 4.51 -18.96
N VAL A 115 -26.72 3.64 -18.72
CA VAL A 115 -26.50 2.46 -19.56
C VAL A 115 -27.66 1.48 -19.41
N ILE A 116 -28.07 1.15 -18.18
CA ILE A 116 -29.19 0.24 -17.92
C ILE A 116 -30.48 0.78 -18.56
N ALA A 117 -30.77 2.08 -18.43
CA ALA A 117 -31.98 2.68 -19.00
C ALA A 117 -32.00 2.69 -20.53
N THR A 118 -30.83 2.65 -21.18
CA THR A 118 -30.71 2.67 -22.66
C THR A 118 -30.55 1.29 -23.29
N ALA A 119 -30.47 0.23 -22.48
CA ALA A 119 -30.37 -1.14 -22.95
C ALA A 119 -31.64 -1.61 -23.70
N ASP A 120 -31.45 -2.35 -24.78
CA ASP A 120 -32.57 -2.94 -25.54
C ASP A 120 -33.24 -4.07 -24.73
N TYR A 121 -32.43 -4.82 -23.99
CA TYR A 121 -32.85 -5.94 -23.16
C TYR A 121 -31.98 -5.96 -21.90
N LEU A 122 -32.62 -6.15 -20.74
CA LEU A 122 -31.99 -6.20 -19.43
C LEU A 122 -32.32 -7.54 -18.77
N VAL A 123 -31.32 -8.12 -18.12
CA VAL A 123 -31.44 -9.35 -17.33
C VAL A 123 -30.91 -9.05 -15.94
N ASP A 124 -31.79 -9.16 -14.94
CA ASP A 124 -31.45 -8.94 -13.54
C ASP A 124 -31.16 -10.28 -12.87
N PHE A 125 -29.97 -10.40 -12.27
CA PHE A 125 -29.55 -11.57 -11.51
C PHE A 125 -29.74 -11.31 -10.02
N GLY A 126 -30.24 -12.30 -9.29
CA GLY A 126 -30.50 -12.15 -7.86
C GLY A 126 -31.03 -13.43 -7.23
N PRO A 127 -31.81 -13.34 -6.14
CA PRO A 127 -32.20 -12.13 -5.40
C PRO A 127 -31.07 -11.48 -4.54
N GLY A 128 -29.91 -12.11 -4.41
CA GLY A 128 -28.74 -11.58 -3.71
C GLY A 128 -27.42 -12.10 -4.28
N ALA A 129 -26.32 -11.96 -3.54
CA ALA A 129 -25.01 -12.46 -3.94
C ALA A 129 -24.71 -13.87 -3.39
N GLY A 130 -23.73 -14.56 -3.99
CA GLY A 130 -23.32 -15.91 -3.61
C GLY A 130 -24.40 -16.97 -3.92
N GLU A 131 -24.67 -17.90 -3.00
CA GLU A 131 -25.75 -18.91 -3.18
C GLU A 131 -27.16 -18.31 -3.17
N ARG A 132 -27.33 -17.06 -2.70
CA ARG A 132 -28.61 -16.35 -2.83
C ARG A 132 -28.76 -15.68 -4.19
N GLY A 133 -27.77 -15.85 -5.07
CA GLY A 133 -27.74 -15.36 -6.44
C GLY A 133 -27.78 -16.49 -7.46
N GLY A 134 -27.42 -16.17 -8.70
CA GLY A 134 -27.34 -17.16 -9.78
C GLY A 134 -28.69 -17.48 -10.43
N GLU A 135 -29.77 -16.81 -10.01
CA GLU A 135 -31.09 -16.92 -10.62
C GLU A 135 -31.43 -15.63 -11.40
N ILE A 136 -32.16 -15.77 -12.50
CA ILE A 136 -32.71 -14.64 -13.25
C ILE A 136 -34.01 -14.22 -12.55
N VAL A 137 -33.98 -13.11 -11.84
CA VAL A 137 -35.15 -12.61 -11.08
C VAL A 137 -36.10 -11.81 -11.97
N ALA A 138 -35.58 -11.15 -13.00
CA ALA A 138 -36.35 -10.39 -13.96
C ALA A 138 -35.60 -10.32 -15.30
N GLN A 139 -36.34 -10.29 -16.40
CA GLN A 139 -35.79 -10.09 -17.74
C GLN A 139 -36.81 -9.37 -18.63
N GLY A 140 -36.34 -8.54 -19.54
CA GLY A 140 -37.19 -7.75 -20.44
C GLY A 140 -36.60 -6.37 -20.74
N SER A 141 -37.43 -5.41 -21.16
CA SER A 141 -36.98 -4.02 -21.29
C SER A 141 -36.74 -3.40 -19.91
N PRO A 142 -35.84 -2.40 -19.79
CA PRO A 142 -35.63 -1.66 -18.53
C PRO A 142 -36.92 -1.09 -17.93
N THR A 143 -37.83 -0.62 -18.78
CA THR A 143 -39.15 -0.12 -18.39
C THR A 143 -40.07 -1.19 -17.83
N SER A 144 -40.02 -2.42 -18.36
CA SER A 144 -40.78 -3.57 -17.84
C SER A 144 -40.23 -3.99 -16.48
N ILE A 145 -38.90 -4.10 -16.36
CA ILE A 145 -38.25 -4.52 -15.10
C ILE A 145 -38.48 -3.51 -13.98
N ALA A 146 -38.56 -2.21 -14.28
CA ALA A 146 -38.90 -1.19 -13.28
C ALA A 146 -40.25 -1.42 -12.59
N THR A 147 -41.20 -2.13 -13.23
CA THR A 147 -42.51 -2.46 -12.65
C THR A 147 -42.53 -3.77 -11.85
N GLN A 148 -41.46 -4.55 -11.91
CA GLN A 148 -41.38 -5.87 -11.29
C GLN A 148 -40.83 -5.78 -9.88
N GLU A 149 -41.69 -5.98 -8.87
CA GLU A 149 -41.31 -5.86 -7.46
C GLU A 149 -40.23 -6.87 -7.01
N GLN A 150 -40.15 -8.04 -7.64
CA GLN A 150 -39.11 -9.03 -7.32
C GLN A 150 -37.68 -8.60 -7.71
N SER A 151 -37.54 -7.64 -8.63
CA SER A 151 -36.25 -7.14 -9.09
C SER A 151 -35.73 -6.05 -8.17
N LEU A 152 -34.59 -6.30 -7.50
CA LEU A 152 -33.94 -5.27 -6.69
C LEU A 152 -33.51 -4.09 -7.56
N THR A 153 -32.96 -4.36 -8.75
CA THR A 153 -32.60 -3.35 -9.73
C THR A 153 -33.83 -2.54 -10.16
N GLY A 154 -34.95 -3.21 -10.44
CA GLY A 154 -36.24 -2.60 -10.78
C GLY A 154 -36.76 -1.64 -9.70
N GLN A 155 -36.60 -1.99 -8.41
CA GLN A 155 -36.96 -1.11 -7.29
C GLN A 155 -36.15 0.20 -7.27
N TYR A 156 -34.87 0.17 -7.68
CA TYR A 156 -34.05 1.39 -7.80
C TYR A 156 -34.36 2.18 -9.07
N LEU A 157 -34.66 1.51 -10.19
CA LEU A 157 -35.03 2.16 -11.45
C LEU A 157 -36.38 2.89 -11.35
N SER A 158 -37.34 2.33 -10.62
CA SER A 158 -38.66 2.94 -10.38
C SER A 158 -38.67 3.99 -9.27
N GLY A 159 -37.59 4.09 -8.48
CA GLY A 159 -37.50 5.01 -7.35
C GLY A 159 -38.17 4.51 -6.06
N HIS A 160 -38.72 3.29 -6.02
CA HIS A 160 -39.22 2.67 -4.78
C HIS A 160 -38.12 2.55 -3.71
N LYS A 161 -36.89 2.26 -4.15
CA LYS A 161 -35.67 2.38 -3.34
C LYS A 161 -34.78 3.45 -3.91
N ALA A 162 -34.11 4.19 -3.03
CA ALA A 162 -33.15 5.21 -3.42
C ALA A 162 -32.09 5.41 -2.32
N ILE A 163 -30.90 5.84 -2.74
CA ILE A 163 -29.91 6.40 -1.82
C ILE A 163 -30.38 7.82 -1.48
N VAL A 164 -30.73 8.05 -0.22
CA VAL A 164 -31.30 9.31 0.26
C VAL A 164 -30.25 10.40 0.41
N VAL A 165 -30.65 11.65 0.19
CA VAL A 165 -29.79 12.81 0.45
C VAL A 165 -29.80 13.11 1.96
N PRO A 166 -28.63 13.27 2.61
CA PRO A 166 -28.55 13.65 4.02
C PRO A 166 -29.19 15.02 4.27
N LYS A 167 -30.00 15.13 5.33
CA LYS A 167 -30.65 16.39 5.70
C LYS A 167 -29.66 17.43 6.24
N ASN A 168 -28.76 16.97 7.11
CA ASN A 168 -27.73 17.80 7.74
C ASN A 168 -26.37 17.33 7.23
N ARG A 169 -25.56 18.27 6.72
CA ARG A 169 -24.16 18.02 6.36
C ARG A 169 -23.25 18.42 7.51
N ARG A 170 -22.19 17.63 7.73
CA ARG A 170 -21.17 17.96 8.73
C ARG A 170 -20.39 19.17 8.21
N LEU A 171 -20.35 20.24 9.00
CA LEU A 171 -19.58 21.43 8.67
C LEU A 171 -18.19 21.34 9.30
N PRO A 172 -17.13 21.80 8.61
CA PRO A 172 -15.80 21.86 9.20
C PRO A 172 -15.78 22.80 10.41
N ALA A 173 -15.12 22.37 11.48
CA ALA A 173 -14.72 23.30 12.54
C ALA A 173 -13.69 24.31 11.97
N GLU A 174 -13.74 25.57 12.39
CA GLU A 174 -12.99 26.69 11.78
C GLU A 174 -11.50 26.41 11.55
N ASN A 175 -10.84 25.64 12.42
CA ASN A 175 -9.41 25.34 12.35
C ASN A 175 -9.06 23.91 11.88
N ARG A 176 -10.04 23.13 11.40
CA ARG A 176 -9.83 21.72 11.03
C ARG A 176 -9.71 21.51 9.52
N TRP A 177 -8.59 21.96 8.95
CA TRP A 177 -8.29 21.86 7.53
C TRP A 177 -6.94 21.21 7.26
N LEU A 178 -6.90 20.35 6.24
CA LEU A 178 -5.67 19.89 5.62
C LEU A 178 -5.52 20.62 4.29
N ILE A 179 -4.41 21.34 4.10
CA ILE A 179 -4.24 22.26 2.97
C ILE A 179 -3.04 21.84 2.14
N VAL A 180 -3.26 21.57 0.86
CA VAL A 180 -2.21 21.32 -0.14
C VAL A 180 -1.90 22.64 -0.85
N ARG A 181 -0.63 23.04 -0.87
CA ARG A 181 -0.16 24.26 -1.54
C ARG A 181 0.68 23.96 -2.77
N GLY A 182 0.42 24.67 -3.85
CA GLY A 182 1.19 24.67 -5.09
C GLY A 182 1.34 23.29 -5.72
N ALA A 183 0.26 22.51 -5.80
CA ALA A 183 0.31 21.19 -6.42
C ALA A 183 0.50 21.30 -7.95
N ARG A 184 1.59 20.70 -8.46
CA ARG A 184 2.09 20.79 -9.84
C ARG A 184 2.39 19.41 -10.45
N HIS A 185 1.90 18.33 -9.85
CA HIS A 185 2.14 16.99 -10.38
C HIS A 185 1.32 16.76 -11.66
N ASN A 186 1.94 16.15 -12.68
CA ASN A 186 1.32 15.92 -14.00
C ASN A 186 0.71 17.19 -14.63
N ASN A 187 -0.62 17.23 -14.79
CA ASN A 187 -1.33 18.36 -15.40
C ASN A 187 -1.84 19.40 -14.40
N LEU A 188 -1.60 19.23 -13.09
CA LEU A 188 -2.05 20.17 -12.05
C LEU A 188 -1.40 21.55 -12.21
N LYS A 189 -2.21 22.60 -12.12
CA LYS A 189 -1.85 23.98 -12.52
C LYS A 189 -1.42 24.83 -11.34
N ASN A 190 -0.49 24.32 -10.53
CA ASN A 190 -0.03 24.99 -9.31
C ASN A 190 -1.19 25.34 -8.36
N ILE A 191 -2.04 24.36 -8.10
CA ILE A 191 -3.30 24.58 -7.36
C ILE A 191 -3.10 24.50 -5.86
N ASP A 192 -3.88 25.31 -5.15
CA ASP A 192 -4.04 25.24 -3.70
C ASP A 192 -5.42 24.66 -3.38
N VAL A 193 -5.47 23.68 -2.47
CA VAL A 193 -6.70 22.96 -2.14
C VAL A 193 -6.80 22.71 -0.65
N ALA A 194 -7.96 23.00 -0.07
CA ALA A 194 -8.24 22.73 1.34
C ALA A 194 -9.28 21.61 1.50
N PHE A 195 -8.97 20.68 2.41
CA PHE A 195 -9.78 19.51 2.74
C PHE A 195 -10.29 19.63 4.19
N PRO A 196 -11.62 19.67 4.42
CA PRO A 196 -12.17 19.80 5.77
C PRO A 196 -12.08 18.50 6.56
N LEU A 197 -11.36 18.48 7.68
CA LEU A 197 -11.20 17.27 8.50
C LEU A 197 -12.47 16.98 9.31
N GLY A 198 -12.75 15.69 9.53
CA GLY A 198 -13.97 15.20 10.20
C GLY A 198 -15.21 15.18 9.30
N CYS A 199 -15.03 15.29 7.98
CA CYS A 199 -16.10 15.29 6.99
C CYS A 199 -15.96 14.12 6.01
N PHE A 200 -17.06 13.78 5.34
CA PHE A 200 -17.04 12.96 4.12
C PHE A 200 -16.82 13.88 2.91
N ILE A 201 -15.66 13.73 2.24
CA ILE A 201 -15.24 14.59 1.13
C ILE A 201 -15.24 13.78 -0.16
N ALA A 202 -15.90 14.29 -1.20
CA ALA A 202 -15.81 13.75 -2.56
C ALA A 202 -14.92 14.64 -3.44
N VAL A 203 -13.92 14.03 -4.08
CA VAL A 203 -13.12 14.66 -5.13
C VAL A 203 -13.64 14.16 -6.48
N THR A 204 -14.11 15.07 -7.31
CA THR A 204 -14.82 14.76 -8.55
C THR A 204 -14.30 15.60 -9.73
N GLY A 205 -14.90 15.42 -10.90
CA GLY A 205 -14.49 16.03 -12.16
C GLY A 205 -14.15 15.00 -13.24
N VAL A 206 -13.98 15.46 -14.48
CA VAL A 206 -13.86 14.60 -15.68
C VAL A 206 -12.63 13.67 -15.65
N SER A 207 -12.68 12.55 -16.37
CA SER A 207 -11.55 11.61 -16.47
C SER A 207 -10.33 12.33 -17.05
N GLY A 208 -9.16 12.22 -16.39
CA GLY A 208 -7.97 12.97 -16.78
C GLY A 208 -7.90 14.42 -16.27
N SER A 209 -8.82 14.89 -15.42
CA SER A 209 -8.77 16.24 -14.82
C SER A 209 -7.65 16.44 -13.78
N GLY A 210 -7.08 15.35 -13.24
CA GLY A 210 -6.01 15.38 -12.24
C GLY A 210 -6.38 14.86 -10.85
N LYS A 211 -7.56 14.22 -10.66
CA LYS A 211 -8.04 13.69 -9.37
C LYS A 211 -7.03 12.79 -8.65
N SER A 212 -6.62 11.69 -9.29
CA SER A 212 -5.65 10.75 -8.71
C SER A 212 -4.29 11.42 -8.48
N SER A 213 -3.89 12.35 -9.37
CA SER A 213 -2.66 13.11 -9.18
C SER A 213 -2.69 14.03 -7.95
N LEU A 214 -3.84 14.63 -7.63
CA LEU A 214 -3.99 15.45 -6.42
C LEU A 214 -4.05 14.56 -5.16
N VAL A 215 -4.90 13.55 -5.16
CA VAL A 215 -5.26 12.80 -3.96
C VAL A 215 -4.26 11.67 -3.65
N GLN A 216 -3.87 10.88 -4.65
CA GLN A 216 -2.93 9.76 -4.46
C GLN A 216 -1.48 10.22 -4.59
N ASP A 217 -1.14 10.85 -5.73
CA ASP A 217 0.27 11.14 -6.03
C ASP A 217 0.84 12.28 -5.18
N VAL A 218 0.01 13.27 -4.84
CA VAL A 218 0.42 14.42 -4.01
C VAL A 218 0.03 14.21 -2.54
N LEU A 219 -1.27 14.18 -2.23
CA LEU A 219 -1.74 14.21 -0.84
C LEU A 219 -1.34 12.94 -0.07
N TYR A 220 -1.68 11.75 -0.57
CA TYR A 220 -1.36 10.48 0.10
C TYR A 220 0.15 10.28 0.22
N ASN A 221 0.92 10.47 -0.85
CA ASN A 221 2.38 10.27 -0.79
C ASN A 221 3.06 11.19 0.23
N MET A 222 2.64 12.46 0.32
CA MET A 222 3.17 13.39 1.33
C MET A 222 2.81 12.97 2.75
N LEU A 223 1.56 12.60 2.98
CA LEU A 223 1.09 12.11 4.28
C LEU A 223 1.79 10.81 4.68
N ALA A 224 1.89 9.84 3.79
CA ALA A 224 2.54 8.56 4.04
C ALA A 224 4.03 8.73 4.35
N ARG A 225 4.71 9.66 3.67
CA ARG A 225 6.11 9.98 3.96
C ARG A 225 6.29 10.64 5.33
N LYS A 226 5.37 11.53 5.72
CA LYS A 226 5.45 12.27 7.00
C LYS A 226 4.99 11.42 8.20
N LEU A 227 3.86 10.74 8.08
CA LEU A 227 3.23 9.97 9.17
C LEU A 227 3.80 8.55 9.29
N HIS A 228 4.07 7.87 8.16
CA HIS A 228 4.51 6.47 8.14
C HIS A 228 6.00 6.27 7.80
N ARG A 229 6.73 7.36 7.50
CA ARG A 229 8.12 7.31 7.00
C ARG A 229 8.26 6.43 5.76
N ALA A 230 7.22 6.36 4.95
CA ALA A 230 7.22 5.56 3.73
C ALA A 230 8.19 6.12 2.67
N HIS A 231 8.79 5.24 1.87
CA HIS A 231 9.61 5.59 0.72
C HIS A 231 8.74 5.76 -0.52
N THR A 232 7.91 6.80 -0.56
CA THR A 232 7.08 7.17 -1.70
C THR A 232 7.81 8.16 -2.64
N PRO A 233 7.43 8.23 -3.93
CA PRO A 233 7.93 9.26 -4.85
C PRO A 233 7.72 10.67 -4.29
N ALA A 234 8.59 11.61 -4.66
CA ALA A 234 8.43 13.00 -4.26
C ALA A 234 7.20 13.60 -4.94
N ALA A 235 6.26 14.15 -4.14
CA ALA A 235 5.15 14.92 -4.66
C ALA A 235 5.63 16.29 -5.14
N ALA A 236 5.17 16.71 -6.32
CA ALA A 236 5.43 18.05 -6.83
C ALA A 236 4.43 19.03 -6.22
N CYS A 237 4.67 19.44 -4.98
CA CYS A 237 3.90 20.48 -4.28
C CYS A 237 4.82 21.31 -3.37
N ASP A 238 4.38 22.52 -2.98
CA ASP A 238 5.15 23.39 -2.09
C ASP A 238 5.07 22.94 -0.63
N ALA A 239 3.86 22.66 -0.14
CA ALA A 239 3.65 22.21 1.23
C ALA A 239 2.30 21.48 1.40
N VAL A 240 2.22 20.68 2.46
CA VAL A 240 0.95 20.19 3.01
C VAL A 240 0.87 20.63 4.47
N LEU A 241 -0.15 21.42 4.80
CA LEU A 241 -0.37 22.05 6.10
C LEU A 241 -1.53 21.35 6.83
N GLY A 242 -1.55 21.40 8.17
CA GLY A 242 -2.56 20.70 9.00
C GLY A 242 -2.25 19.22 9.24
N LEU A 243 -1.00 18.79 9.00
CA LEU A 243 -0.54 17.41 9.19
C LEU A 243 -0.62 16.95 10.65
N ASP A 244 -0.39 17.86 11.58
CA ASP A 244 -0.45 17.65 13.03
C ASP A 244 -1.83 17.21 13.51
N GLN A 245 -2.88 17.48 12.72
CA GLN A 245 -4.26 17.11 13.03
C GLN A 245 -4.56 15.63 12.77
N LEU A 246 -3.70 14.94 12.03
CA LEU A 246 -3.83 13.53 11.64
C LEU A 246 -2.74 12.69 12.29
N ASP A 247 -3.10 11.47 12.71
CA ASP A 247 -2.13 10.49 13.21
C ASP A 247 -1.81 9.39 12.20
N LYS A 248 -2.74 9.13 11.27
CA LYS A 248 -2.67 8.04 10.32
C LYS A 248 -3.36 8.42 9.02
N VAL A 249 -2.74 8.04 7.90
CA VAL A 249 -3.39 8.01 6.58
C VAL A 249 -3.51 6.56 6.11
N ILE A 250 -4.64 6.21 5.50
CA ILE A 250 -4.92 4.90 4.95
C ILE A 250 -5.40 5.11 3.50
N ASN A 251 -4.73 4.46 2.55
CA ASN A 251 -5.22 4.38 1.18
C ASN A 251 -5.87 3.01 0.96
N VAL A 252 -7.08 3.01 0.42
CA VAL A 252 -7.88 1.82 0.10
C VAL A 252 -8.16 1.83 -1.41
N ASP A 253 -7.22 1.24 -2.14
CA ASP A 253 -7.24 1.12 -3.60
C ASP A 253 -7.81 -0.24 -4.06
N GLN A 254 -8.08 -0.35 -5.35
CA GLN A 254 -8.61 -1.56 -6.00
C GLN A 254 -7.54 -2.63 -6.29
N SER A 255 -6.28 -2.38 -5.92
CA SER A 255 -5.22 -3.37 -6.13
C SER A 255 -5.54 -4.71 -5.42
N PRO A 256 -5.15 -5.87 -5.97
CA PRO A 256 -5.40 -7.14 -5.31
C PRO A 256 -4.82 -7.16 -3.88
N ILE A 257 -5.54 -7.76 -2.93
CA ILE A 257 -5.04 -7.92 -1.55
C ILE A 257 -3.78 -8.81 -1.48
N GLY A 258 -3.54 -9.60 -2.53
CA GLY A 258 -2.33 -10.37 -2.75
C GLY A 258 -2.39 -11.10 -4.10
N TRP A 259 -1.23 -11.47 -4.62
CA TRP A 259 -1.10 -12.10 -5.95
C TRP A 259 -1.04 -13.64 -5.88
N THR A 260 -1.20 -14.22 -4.69
CA THR A 260 -1.05 -15.67 -4.47
C THR A 260 -2.28 -16.24 -3.75
N PRO A 261 -2.59 -17.53 -3.94
CA PRO A 261 -3.70 -18.20 -3.23
C PRO A 261 -3.56 -18.23 -1.69
N ASN A 262 -2.36 -17.94 -1.18
CA ASN A 262 -2.09 -17.84 0.26
C ASN A 262 -2.64 -16.56 0.90
N SER A 263 -2.92 -15.55 0.08
CA SER A 263 -3.63 -14.35 0.51
C SER A 263 -5.13 -14.60 0.34
N ASN A 264 -5.93 -14.31 1.37
CA ASN A 264 -7.38 -14.49 1.38
C ASN A 264 -8.00 -13.53 2.42
N PRO A 265 -9.34 -13.38 2.48
CA PRO A 265 -9.98 -12.50 3.45
C PRO A 265 -9.59 -12.80 4.90
N ALA A 266 -9.42 -14.07 5.26
CA ALA A 266 -9.09 -14.46 6.62
C ALA A 266 -7.65 -14.09 7.03
N THR A 267 -6.67 -14.26 6.13
CA THR A 267 -5.28 -13.86 6.38
C THR A 267 -5.12 -12.35 6.38
N TYR A 268 -5.78 -11.65 5.46
CA TYR A 268 -5.67 -10.20 5.33
C TYR A 268 -6.27 -9.45 6.53
N THR A 269 -7.45 -9.88 6.99
CA THR A 269 -8.09 -9.30 8.19
C THR A 269 -7.43 -9.75 9.49
N GLY A 270 -6.53 -10.73 9.46
CA GLY A 270 -5.87 -11.31 10.63
C GLY A 270 -6.78 -12.19 11.49
N VAL A 271 -8.01 -12.50 11.06
CA VAL A 271 -8.90 -13.42 11.79
C VAL A 271 -8.39 -14.86 11.74
N PHE A 272 -7.64 -15.22 10.70
CA PHE A 272 -7.02 -16.54 10.57
C PHE A 272 -6.04 -16.86 11.70
N ASP A 273 -5.32 -15.86 12.20
CA ASP A 273 -4.40 -16.04 13.32
C ASP A 273 -5.15 -16.44 14.59
N LEU A 274 -6.32 -15.83 14.82
CA LEU A 274 -7.20 -16.17 15.94
C LEU A 274 -7.76 -17.59 15.80
N PHE A 275 -8.11 -18.03 14.60
CA PHE A 275 -8.51 -19.41 14.35
C PHE A 275 -7.37 -20.38 14.68
N ARG A 276 -6.13 -20.10 14.22
CA ARG A 276 -4.97 -20.96 14.51
C ARG A 276 -4.67 -21.05 16.00
N GLU A 277 -4.78 -19.94 16.73
CA GLU A 277 -4.65 -19.91 18.18
C GLU A 277 -5.72 -20.74 18.88
N LEU A 278 -6.98 -20.61 18.46
CA LEU A 278 -8.09 -21.40 18.98
C LEU A 278 -7.89 -22.91 18.75
N TYR A 279 -7.56 -23.31 17.51
CA TYR A 279 -7.37 -24.72 17.17
C TYR A 279 -6.22 -25.37 17.92
N ALA A 280 -5.14 -24.62 18.20
CA ALA A 280 -4.03 -25.11 19.03
C ALA A 280 -4.42 -25.32 20.51
N GLN A 281 -5.50 -24.69 20.98
CA GLN A 281 -5.98 -24.84 22.35
C GLN A 281 -6.95 -26.02 22.53
N LEU A 282 -7.42 -26.65 21.44
CA LEU A 282 -8.35 -27.77 21.50
C LEU A 282 -7.71 -29.02 22.14
N PRO A 283 -8.48 -29.87 22.84
CA PRO A 283 -7.95 -31.06 23.51
C PRO A 283 -7.17 -31.99 22.58
N GLU A 284 -7.67 -32.26 21.36
CA GLU A 284 -7.01 -33.13 20.39
C GLU A 284 -5.66 -32.54 19.92
N ALA A 285 -5.61 -31.22 19.75
CA ALA A 285 -4.38 -30.52 19.38
C ALA A 285 -3.36 -30.54 20.51
N ARG A 286 -3.79 -30.29 21.76
CA ARG A 286 -2.92 -30.30 22.95
C ARG A 286 -2.32 -31.68 23.20
N MET A 287 -3.13 -32.74 23.11
CA MET A 287 -2.63 -34.12 23.25
C MET A 287 -1.55 -34.48 22.22
N ARG A 288 -1.65 -33.93 21.01
CA ARG A 288 -0.70 -34.18 19.91
C ARG A 288 0.46 -33.18 19.86
N GLY A 289 0.53 -32.23 20.80
CA GLY A 289 1.56 -31.18 20.82
C GLY A 289 1.48 -30.20 19.64
N PHE A 290 0.29 -30.04 19.04
CA PHE A 290 0.11 -29.13 17.90
C PHE A 290 0.08 -27.68 18.37
N THR A 291 0.97 -26.86 17.78
CA THR A 291 1.02 -25.41 17.99
C THR A 291 0.25 -24.66 16.90
N PRO A 292 0.01 -23.33 17.03
CA PRO A 292 -0.64 -22.54 15.98
C PRO A 292 0.09 -22.60 14.63
N GLY A 293 1.38 -22.98 14.62
CA GLY A 293 2.15 -23.20 13.39
C GLY A 293 1.69 -24.42 12.59
N ARG A 294 1.16 -25.47 13.24
CA ARG A 294 0.63 -26.66 12.56
C ARG A 294 -0.59 -26.32 11.69
N PHE A 295 -1.42 -25.39 12.16
CA PHE A 295 -2.63 -24.94 11.47
C PHE A 295 -2.37 -23.82 10.44
N SER A 296 -1.11 -23.47 10.18
CA SER A 296 -0.75 -22.48 9.15
C SER A 296 -0.44 -23.18 7.83
N PHE A 297 -1.23 -22.91 6.78
CA PHE A 297 -0.91 -23.39 5.42
C PHE A 297 0.36 -22.75 4.84
N ASN A 298 0.83 -21.62 5.38
CA ASN A 298 2.07 -20.94 4.95
C ASN A 298 3.36 -21.52 5.55
N ARG A 299 3.28 -22.49 6.47
CA ARG A 299 4.46 -23.04 7.16
C ARG A 299 4.56 -24.55 6.97
N PRO A 300 5.78 -25.09 6.80
CA PRO A 300 5.97 -26.54 6.77
C PRO A 300 5.55 -27.16 8.11
N GLY A 301 5.06 -28.40 8.04
CA GLY A 301 4.55 -29.13 9.19
C GLY A 301 3.17 -29.71 8.93
N GLY A 302 2.13 -28.87 9.02
CA GLY A 302 0.74 -29.29 8.85
C GLY A 302 0.11 -29.01 7.49
N ARG A 303 0.74 -28.18 6.64
CA ARG A 303 0.31 -27.89 5.27
C ARG A 303 0.52 -29.08 4.33
N CYS A 304 -0.22 -29.13 3.21
CA CYS A 304 0.06 -30.05 2.13
C CYS A 304 1.38 -29.67 1.43
N GLU A 305 2.36 -30.59 1.37
CA GLU A 305 3.65 -30.31 0.75
C GLU A 305 3.58 -30.32 -0.79
N ALA A 306 2.64 -31.08 -1.38
CA ALA A 306 2.54 -31.21 -2.84
C ALA A 306 2.11 -29.93 -3.56
N CYS A 307 1.39 -29.04 -2.88
CA CYS A 307 1.04 -27.70 -3.37
C CYS A 307 1.65 -26.59 -2.50
N GLU A 308 2.56 -26.95 -1.59
CA GLU A 308 3.16 -26.03 -0.61
C GLU A 308 2.15 -25.21 0.23
N GLY A 309 0.95 -25.76 0.41
CA GLY A 309 -0.14 -25.11 1.14
C GLY A 309 -1.02 -24.17 0.31
N ASN A 310 -0.76 -24.00 -1.00
CA ASN A 310 -1.60 -23.16 -1.86
C ASN A 310 -2.99 -23.77 -2.12
N GLY A 311 -3.15 -25.09 -1.99
CA GLY A 311 -4.37 -25.82 -2.37
C GLY A 311 -4.57 -25.98 -3.88
N GLN A 312 -3.83 -25.21 -4.67
CA GLN A 312 -3.82 -25.22 -6.13
C GLN A 312 -2.37 -25.28 -6.64
N LYS A 313 -2.19 -25.75 -7.87
CA LYS A 313 -0.93 -25.70 -8.63
C LYS A 313 -1.10 -24.75 -9.80
N ARG A 314 -0.10 -23.90 -10.03
CA ARG A 314 -0.07 -23.00 -11.20
C ARG A 314 0.42 -23.78 -12.42
N ILE A 315 -0.35 -23.73 -13.49
CA ILE A 315 0.03 -24.25 -14.81
C ILE A 315 0.37 -23.04 -15.69
N GLU A 316 1.60 -23.03 -16.20
CA GLU A 316 2.07 -21.98 -17.09
C GLU A 316 1.55 -22.21 -18.50
N MET A 317 0.95 -21.18 -19.09
CA MET A 317 0.36 -21.21 -20.43
C MET A 317 1.14 -20.25 -21.35
N HIS A 318 1.42 -20.67 -22.59
CA HIS A 318 2.34 -19.92 -23.46
C HIS A 318 1.70 -18.67 -24.11
N PHE A 319 0.40 -18.74 -24.40
CA PHE A 319 -0.34 -17.67 -25.11
C PHE A 319 -1.60 -17.22 -24.36
N LEU A 320 -1.95 -17.93 -23.29
CA LEU A 320 -3.09 -17.63 -22.42
C LEU A 320 -2.57 -17.28 -21.03
N PRO A 321 -3.36 -16.57 -20.20
CA PRO A 321 -3.01 -16.36 -18.80
C PRO A 321 -2.79 -17.70 -18.08
N ASP A 322 -1.83 -17.73 -17.15
CA ASP A 322 -1.58 -18.88 -16.27
C ASP A 322 -2.86 -19.30 -15.55
N VAL A 323 -3.06 -20.62 -15.42
CA VAL A 323 -4.26 -21.18 -14.80
C VAL A 323 -3.89 -21.86 -13.49
N TRP A 324 -4.70 -21.65 -12.46
CA TRP A 324 -4.58 -22.36 -11.19
C TRP A 324 -5.51 -23.57 -11.19
N VAL A 325 -4.93 -24.76 -11.07
CA VAL A 325 -5.67 -26.03 -11.02
C VAL A 325 -5.63 -26.58 -9.61
N GLU A 326 -6.73 -27.20 -9.17
CA GLU A 326 -6.84 -27.79 -7.85
C GLU A 326 -5.75 -28.85 -7.59
N CYS A 327 -5.22 -28.90 -6.37
CA CYS A 327 -4.20 -29.86 -6.01
C CYS A 327 -4.79 -31.28 -5.87
N GLU A 328 -4.32 -32.21 -6.69
CA GLU A 328 -4.72 -33.62 -6.69
C GLU A 328 -4.46 -34.37 -5.37
N VAL A 329 -3.55 -33.89 -4.51
CA VAL A 329 -3.17 -34.59 -3.27
C VAL A 329 -4.03 -34.19 -2.08
N CYS A 330 -4.38 -32.91 -1.97
CA CYS A 330 -5.17 -32.40 -0.85
C CYS A 330 -6.58 -31.99 -1.24
N HIS A 331 -6.94 -32.05 -2.53
CA HIS A 331 -8.25 -31.66 -3.07
C HIS A 331 -8.66 -30.28 -2.52
N GLY A 332 -7.80 -29.28 -2.72
CA GLY A 332 -8.02 -27.91 -2.28
C GLY A 332 -7.92 -27.64 -0.78
N THR A 333 -7.86 -28.66 0.09
CA THR A 333 -7.91 -28.47 1.56
C THR A 333 -6.68 -27.79 2.15
N ARG A 334 -5.54 -27.73 1.44
CA ARG A 334 -4.28 -27.08 1.84
C ARG A 334 -3.52 -27.74 3.00
N TYR A 335 -4.05 -28.77 3.63
CA TYR A 335 -3.46 -29.41 4.81
C TYR A 335 -3.25 -30.91 4.64
N LYS A 336 -2.44 -31.50 5.53
CA LYS A 336 -2.32 -32.95 5.68
C LYS A 336 -3.51 -33.50 6.46
N ALA A 337 -3.85 -34.77 6.20
CA ALA A 337 -4.97 -35.45 6.85
C ALA A 337 -4.88 -35.42 8.38
N GLU A 338 -3.68 -35.52 8.98
CA GLU A 338 -3.54 -35.51 10.45
C GLU A 338 -3.87 -34.15 11.07
N THR A 339 -3.67 -33.06 10.32
CA THR A 339 -4.04 -31.71 10.76
C THR A 339 -5.56 -31.52 10.73
N LEU A 340 -6.24 -32.10 9.74
CA LEU A 340 -7.70 -32.01 9.55
C LEU A 340 -8.51 -32.82 10.57
N GLN A 341 -7.86 -33.72 11.31
CA GLN A 341 -8.52 -34.50 12.37
C GLN A 341 -8.89 -33.66 13.60
N VAL A 342 -8.25 -32.50 13.81
CA VAL A 342 -8.62 -31.58 14.90
C VAL A 342 -9.83 -30.76 14.46
N ARG A 343 -10.91 -30.82 15.25
CA ARG A 343 -12.20 -30.22 14.88
C ARG A 343 -12.79 -29.37 16.01
N TYR A 344 -13.33 -28.22 15.67
CA TYR A 344 -14.16 -27.40 16.57
C TYR A 344 -15.61 -27.46 16.10
N LYS A 345 -16.54 -27.86 16.97
CA LYS A 345 -17.96 -28.07 16.63
C LYS A 345 -18.17 -28.92 15.36
N GLY A 346 -17.32 -29.93 15.15
CA GLY A 346 -17.37 -30.80 13.97
C GLY A 346 -16.62 -30.29 12.73
N TYR A 347 -16.11 -29.05 12.74
CA TYR A 347 -15.41 -28.44 11.61
C TYR A 347 -13.89 -28.44 11.78
N SER A 348 -13.16 -28.88 10.76
CA SER A 348 -11.70 -28.76 10.69
C SER A 348 -11.26 -27.34 10.31
N ILE A 349 -9.97 -27.05 10.41
CA ILE A 349 -9.43 -25.73 10.02
C ILE A 349 -9.65 -25.43 8.52
N ALA A 350 -9.66 -26.45 7.66
CA ALA A 350 -9.96 -26.28 6.24
C ALA A 350 -11.46 -26.00 6.02
N ASP A 351 -12.33 -26.67 6.77
CA ASP A 351 -13.78 -26.42 6.71
C ASP A 351 -14.08 -24.98 7.11
N VAL A 352 -13.42 -24.46 8.15
CA VAL A 352 -13.55 -23.04 8.56
C VAL A 352 -13.10 -22.08 7.48
N LEU A 353 -12.04 -22.39 6.73
CA LEU A 353 -11.64 -21.57 5.58
C LEU A 353 -12.65 -21.64 4.43
N ASN A 354 -13.35 -22.75 4.26
CA ASN A 354 -14.41 -22.89 3.26
C ASN A 354 -15.76 -22.34 3.74
N MET A 355 -15.89 -21.96 5.01
CA MET A 355 -17.09 -21.29 5.52
C MET A 355 -17.19 -19.87 4.97
N ARG A 356 -18.44 -19.45 4.82
CA ARG A 356 -18.79 -18.05 4.58
C ARG A 356 -18.57 -17.22 5.83
N VAL A 357 -18.40 -15.92 5.63
CA VAL A 357 -18.35 -14.96 6.73
C VAL A 357 -19.62 -15.03 7.60
N SER A 358 -20.81 -15.12 6.99
CA SER A 358 -22.09 -15.27 7.71
C SER A 358 -22.15 -16.55 8.56
N GLN A 359 -21.81 -17.69 7.99
CA GLN A 359 -21.77 -18.97 8.70
C GLN A 359 -20.73 -18.95 9.83
N ALA A 360 -19.55 -18.39 9.58
CA ALA A 360 -18.50 -18.29 10.59
C ALA A 360 -18.92 -17.39 11.76
N LEU A 361 -19.71 -16.33 11.53
CA LEU A 361 -20.26 -15.49 12.60
C LEU A 361 -21.13 -16.30 13.58
N GLU A 362 -21.96 -17.20 13.06
CA GLU A 362 -22.81 -18.06 13.87
C GLU A 362 -21.98 -19.09 14.67
N VAL A 363 -21.07 -19.80 13.97
CA VAL A 363 -20.25 -20.86 14.56
C VAL A 363 -19.35 -20.33 15.70
N PHE A 364 -18.75 -19.15 15.50
CA PHE A 364 -17.78 -18.53 16.41
C PHE A 364 -18.37 -17.40 17.28
N SER A 365 -19.69 -17.33 17.42
CA SER A 365 -20.42 -16.37 18.28
C SER A 365 -19.92 -16.32 19.73
N ALA A 366 -19.35 -17.41 20.24
CA ALA A 366 -18.77 -17.47 21.59
C ALA A 366 -17.44 -16.72 21.75
N PHE A 367 -16.80 -16.25 20.68
CA PHE A 367 -15.48 -15.61 20.70
C PHE A 367 -15.55 -14.15 20.21
N PRO A 368 -15.67 -13.16 21.13
CA PRO A 368 -15.88 -11.76 20.75
C PRO A 368 -14.80 -11.18 19.83
N ARG A 369 -13.54 -11.60 20.00
CA ARG A 369 -12.41 -11.16 19.15
C ARG A 369 -12.53 -11.63 17.70
N ILE A 370 -12.99 -12.87 17.50
CA ILE A 370 -13.21 -13.44 16.16
C ILE A 370 -14.45 -12.77 15.56
N GLN A 371 -15.55 -12.75 16.31
CA GLN A 371 -16.82 -12.15 15.89
C GLN A 371 -16.64 -10.70 15.44
N ARG A 372 -15.88 -9.88 16.17
CA ARG A 372 -15.62 -8.48 15.78
C ARG A 372 -14.99 -8.35 14.39
N ARG A 373 -14.04 -9.21 14.03
CA ARG A 373 -13.37 -9.17 12.71
C ARG A 373 -14.26 -9.73 11.60
N LEU A 374 -15.03 -10.77 11.90
CA LEU A 374 -16.00 -11.31 10.93
C LEU A 374 -17.15 -10.33 10.67
N GLN A 375 -17.58 -9.60 11.71
CA GLN A 375 -18.65 -8.63 11.60
C GLN A 375 -18.24 -7.47 10.69
N THR A 376 -16.97 -7.02 10.74
CA THR A 376 -16.52 -5.96 9.82
C THR A 376 -16.55 -6.40 8.36
N LEU A 377 -16.31 -7.67 8.06
CA LEU A 377 -16.48 -8.22 6.70
C LEU A 377 -17.95 -8.27 6.28
N ALA A 378 -18.85 -8.69 7.19
CA ALA A 378 -20.28 -8.70 6.92
C ALA A 378 -20.87 -7.29 6.73
N ASP A 379 -20.44 -6.33 7.55
CA ASP A 379 -20.88 -4.93 7.51
C ASP A 379 -20.53 -4.23 6.18
N VAL A 380 -19.42 -4.61 5.55
CA VAL A 380 -19.05 -4.11 4.21
C VAL A 380 -19.73 -4.89 3.07
N GLY A 381 -20.64 -5.81 3.39
CA GLY A 381 -21.40 -6.59 2.41
C GLY A 381 -20.65 -7.81 1.85
N LEU A 382 -19.66 -8.35 2.57
CA LEU A 382 -18.93 -9.57 2.18
C LEU A 382 -19.36 -10.80 3.00
N ASP A 383 -20.61 -10.83 3.45
CA ASP A 383 -21.17 -11.94 4.23
C ASP A 383 -21.23 -13.26 3.44
N TYR A 384 -21.31 -13.18 2.12
CA TYR A 384 -21.34 -14.32 1.19
C TYR A 384 -19.96 -14.91 0.84
N VAL A 385 -18.88 -14.14 1.03
CA VAL A 385 -17.52 -14.55 0.63
C VAL A 385 -17.00 -15.64 1.57
N THR A 386 -16.28 -16.62 1.02
CA THR A 386 -15.62 -17.65 1.83
C THR A 386 -14.31 -17.12 2.43
N LEU A 387 -14.03 -17.49 3.67
CA LEU A 387 -12.88 -16.98 4.43
C LEU A 387 -11.52 -17.29 3.76
N GLY A 388 -11.43 -18.42 3.08
CA GLY A 388 -10.28 -18.95 2.39
C GLY A 388 -10.21 -18.63 0.90
N GLN A 389 -11.18 -17.89 0.35
CA GLN A 389 -11.22 -17.53 -1.07
C GLN A 389 -9.88 -16.94 -1.51
N PRO A 390 -9.19 -17.52 -2.51
CA PRO A 390 -7.91 -17.01 -2.99
C PRO A 390 -8.01 -15.54 -3.42
N ALA A 391 -7.06 -14.71 -3.00
CA ALA A 391 -7.01 -13.29 -3.35
C ALA A 391 -7.06 -13.01 -4.87
N PRO A 392 -6.41 -13.80 -5.75
CA PRO A 392 -6.52 -13.58 -7.19
C PRO A 392 -7.92 -13.84 -7.77
N THR A 393 -8.79 -14.52 -7.02
CA THR A 393 -10.18 -14.82 -7.43
C THR A 393 -11.19 -13.84 -6.86
N LEU A 394 -10.75 -12.87 -6.05
CA LEU A 394 -11.60 -11.78 -5.59
C LEU A 394 -11.69 -10.72 -6.68
N SER A 395 -12.88 -10.18 -6.89
CA SER A 395 -13.07 -8.97 -7.69
C SER A 395 -12.35 -7.76 -7.08
N GLY A 396 -12.10 -6.72 -7.89
CA GLY A 396 -11.50 -5.47 -7.40
C GLY A 396 -12.29 -4.85 -6.24
N GLY A 397 -13.62 -4.80 -6.37
CA GLY A 397 -14.52 -4.30 -5.33
C GLY A 397 -14.55 -5.19 -4.06
N GLU A 398 -14.44 -6.52 -4.19
CA GLU A 398 -14.29 -7.40 -3.02
C GLU A 398 -12.95 -7.19 -2.31
N ALA A 399 -11.85 -7.12 -3.07
CA ALA A 399 -10.52 -6.86 -2.53
C ALA A 399 -10.49 -5.53 -1.77
N GLN A 400 -11.08 -4.48 -2.32
CA GLN A 400 -11.19 -3.17 -1.68
C GLN A 400 -12.00 -3.22 -0.38
N ARG A 401 -13.14 -3.92 -0.38
CA ARG A 401 -13.98 -4.10 0.82
C ARG A 401 -13.28 -4.92 1.90
N VAL A 402 -12.48 -5.94 1.54
CA VAL A 402 -11.63 -6.67 2.50
C VAL A 402 -10.61 -5.74 3.16
N LYS A 403 -9.98 -4.84 2.40
CA LYS A 403 -9.05 -3.83 2.94
C LYS A 403 -9.76 -2.89 3.91
N LEU A 404 -10.93 -2.40 3.53
CA LEU A 404 -11.76 -1.53 4.38
C LEU A 404 -12.14 -2.24 5.69
N ALA A 405 -12.62 -3.49 5.61
CA ALA A 405 -12.97 -4.31 6.76
C ALA A 405 -11.79 -4.57 7.72
N ALA A 406 -10.59 -4.76 7.17
CA ALA A 406 -9.38 -4.95 7.95
C ALA A 406 -8.98 -3.68 8.74
N GLU A 407 -9.21 -2.50 8.17
CA GLU A 407 -8.94 -1.23 8.86
C GLU A 407 -10.05 -0.89 9.87
N LEU A 408 -11.32 -1.17 9.57
CA LEU A 408 -12.44 -1.04 10.51
C LEU A 408 -12.29 -1.90 11.76
N ALA A 409 -11.61 -3.05 11.64
CA ALA A 409 -11.33 -3.93 12.77
C ALA A 409 -10.29 -3.34 13.75
N ARG A 410 -9.54 -2.31 13.37
CA ARG A 410 -8.50 -1.69 14.20
C ARG A 410 -9.10 -0.64 15.15
N PRO A 411 -8.43 -0.35 16.30
CA PRO A 411 -8.86 0.71 17.19
C PRO A 411 -8.87 2.07 16.47
N ASN A 412 -9.92 2.85 16.71
CA ASN A 412 -10.11 4.15 16.09
C ASN A 412 -9.58 5.27 17.01
N THR A 413 -8.91 6.26 16.43
CA THR A 413 -8.36 7.43 17.11
C THR A 413 -9.15 8.72 16.83
N GLY A 414 -10.08 8.70 15.87
CA GLY A 414 -10.82 9.88 15.41
C GLY A 414 -9.96 10.91 14.66
N ARG A 415 -8.71 10.55 14.34
CA ARG A 415 -7.72 11.41 13.65
C ARG A 415 -7.10 10.73 12.43
N THR A 416 -7.77 9.69 11.93
CA THR A 416 -7.33 8.96 10.73
C THR A 416 -7.98 9.55 9.48
N LEU A 417 -7.17 9.69 8.42
CA LEU A 417 -7.65 10.02 7.07
C LEU A 417 -7.72 8.75 6.22
N TYR A 418 -8.91 8.45 5.72
CA TYR A 418 -9.15 7.39 4.74
C TYR A 418 -9.24 7.98 3.35
N ILE A 419 -8.50 7.42 2.40
CA ILE A 419 -8.55 7.77 0.99
C ILE A 419 -9.04 6.54 0.24
N LEU A 420 -10.11 6.67 -0.52
CA LEU A 420 -10.67 5.61 -1.35
C LEU A 420 -10.72 6.07 -2.81
N ASP A 421 -10.24 5.22 -3.70
CA ASP A 421 -10.30 5.45 -5.14
C ASP A 421 -11.43 4.64 -5.75
N GLU A 422 -12.41 5.35 -6.32
CA GLU A 422 -13.61 4.81 -6.97
C GLU A 422 -14.19 3.58 -6.24
N PRO A 423 -14.58 3.72 -4.95
CA PRO A 423 -15.04 2.59 -4.17
C PRO A 423 -16.38 2.00 -4.62
N THR A 424 -17.05 2.63 -5.59
CA THR A 424 -18.31 2.12 -6.19
C THR A 424 -18.12 1.26 -7.44
N THR A 425 -16.89 1.10 -7.95
CA THR A 425 -16.62 0.17 -9.05
C THR A 425 -17.05 -1.25 -8.67
N GLY A 426 -17.77 -1.96 -9.54
CA GLY A 426 -18.23 -3.31 -9.22
C GLY A 426 -19.46 -3.38 -8.30
N LEU A 427 -20.10 -2.25 -7.95
CA LEU A 427 -21.17 -2.24 -6.93
C LEU A 427 -22.53 -1.86 -7.51
N HIS A 428 -23.51 -2.72 -7.23
CA HIS A 428 -24.92 -2.43 -7.42
C HIS A 428 -25.41 -1.31 -6.47
N PHE A 429 -26.50 -0.62 -6.80
CA PHE A 429 -27.05 0.51 -6.03
C PHE A 429 -27.24 0.22 -4.53
N ASP A 430 -27.73 -0.98 -4.21
CA ASP A 430 -27.93 -1.39 -2.81
C ASP A 430 -26.63 -1.61 -2.04
N ASP A 431 -25.56 -2.01 -2.73
CA ASP A 431 -24.26 -2.19 -2.10
C ASP A 431 -23.53 -0.86 -1.94
N ILE A 432 -23.75 0.10 -2.86
CA ILE A 432 -23.33 1.50 -2.67
C ILE A 432 -23.99 2.07 -1.40
N ARG A 433 -25.29 1.83 -1.17
CA ARG A 433 -25.98 2.26 0.06
C ARG A 433 -25.30 1.69 1.32
N LYS A 434 -25.05 0.38 1.36
CA LYS A 434 -24.37 -0.27 2.51
C LYS A 434 -22.96 0.28 2.72
N LEU A 435 -22.21 0.50 1.65
CA LEU A 435 -20.88 1.09 1.70
C LEU A 435 -20.94 2.51 2.30
N LEU A 436 -21.86 3.35 1.84
CA LEU A 436 -22.04 4.71 2.37
C LEU A 436 -22.39 4.70 3.86
N GLU A 437 -23.21 3.76 4.33
CA GLU A 437 -23.48 3.58 5.77
C GLU A 437 -22.20 3.28 6.57
N VAL A 438 -21.30 2.46 6.03
CA VAL A 438 -20.00 2.18 6.66
C VAL A 438 -19.11 3.43 6.66
N LEU A 439 -19.02 4.14 5.54
CA LEU A 439 -18.15 5.31 5.42
C LEU A 439 -18.65 6.48 6.27
N HIS A 440 -19.95 6.74 6.34
CA HIS A 440 -20.50 7.75 7.24
C HIS A 440 -20.26 7.40 8.71
N ARG A 441 -20.39 6.12 9.10
CA ARG A 441 -20.02 5.68 10.46
C ARG A 441 -18.55 5.97 10.80
N LEU A 442 -17.62 5.85 9.84
CA LEU A 442 -16.22 6.23 10.05
C LEU A 442 -16.08 7.73 10.34
N VAL A 443 -16.80 8.56 9.60
CA VAL A 443 -16.79 10.01 9.78
C VAL A 443 -17.44 10.41 11.11
N ASP A 444 -18.51 9.74 11.52
CA ASP A 444 -19.19 9.99 12.82
C ASP A 444 -18.28 9.68 14.02
N MET A 445 -17.28 8.81 13.86
CA MET A 445 -16.25 8.56 14.87
C MET A 445 -15.14 9.63 14.90
N GLY A 446 -15.27 10.70 14.09
CA GLY A 446 -14.34 11.84 14.01
C GLY A 446 -13.29 11.75 12.90
N ASN A 447 -13.22 10.63 12.17
CA ASN A 447 -12.27 10.46 11.06
C ASN A 447 -12.66 11.28 9.84
N THR A 448 -11.73 11.40 8.91
CA THR A 448 -11.97 12.03 7.61
C THR A 448 -11.96 10.97 6.53
N VAL A 449 -12.92 11.02 5.60
CA VAL A 449 -12.99 10.12 4.46
C VAL A 449 -12.94 10.96 3.19
N ILE A 450 -11.95 10.74 2.34
CA ILE A 450 -11.84 11.30 1.00
C ILE A 450 -12.12 10.19 0.00
N VAL A 451 -13.10 10.38 -0.87
CA VAL A 451 -13.40 9.48 -1.99
C VAL A 451 -13.12 10.18 -3.30
N ILE A 452 -12.42 9.51 -4.22
CA ILE A 452 -12.37 9.91 -5.63
C ILE A 452 -13.56 9.24 -6.30
N GLU A 453 -14.51 10.02 -6.79
CA GLU A 453 -15.75 9.46 -7.31
C GLU A 453 -16.34 10.22 -8.50
N HIS A 454 -17.03 9.44 -9.32
CA HIS A 454 -17.84 9.88 -10.46
C HIS A 454 -19.32 9.58 -10.23
N ASN A 455 -19.64 8.66 -9.32
CA ASN A 455 -21.00 8.26 -9.04
C ASN A 455 -21.76 9.37 -8.28
N LEU A 456 -22.82 9.88 -8.91
CA LEU A 456 -23.63 10.98 -8.34
C LEU A 456 -24.36 10.58 -7.06
N ASP A 457 -24.68 9.28 -6.88
CA ASP A 457 -25.28 8.79 -5.64
C ASP A 457 -24.32 8.90 -4.45
N VAL A 458 -23.00 8.80 -4.67
CA VAL A 458 -22.01 9.07 -3.62
C VAL A 458 -21.82 10.57 -3.43
N ILE A 459 -21.61 11.31 -4.52
CA ILE A 459 -21.30 12.75 -4.48
C ILE A 459 -22.42 13.54 -3.77
N LYS A 460 -23.69 13.20 -4.01
CA LYS A 460 -24.82 13.89 -3.35
C LYS A 460 -24.88 13.66 -1.84
N THR A 461 -24.30 12.57 -1.34
CA THR A 461 -24.23 12.24 0.10
C THR A 461 -23.04 12.86 0.81
N ALA A 462 -22.08 13.43 0.07
CA ALA A 462 -20.88 14.00 0.64
C ALA A 462 -21.13 15.28 1.45
N ASP A 463 -20.37 15.48 2.53
CA ASP A 463 -20.43 16.73 3.30
C ASP A 463 -19.75 17.88 2.53
N TRP A 464 -18.68 17.56 1.79
CA TRP A 464 -17.90 18.51 0.99
C TRP A 464 -17.49 17.91 -0.35
N VAL A 465 -17.47 18.73 -1.39
CA VAL A 465 -17.08 18.35 -2.75
C VAL A 465 -15.95 19.26 -3.24
N ILE A 466 -14.97 18.69 -3.92
CA ILE A 466 -13.91 19.40 -4.63
C ILE A 466 -13.95 18.94 -6.08
N ASP A 467 -14.31 19.84 -6.99
CA ASP A 467 -14.45 19.55 -8.42
C ASP A 467 -13.21 20.01 -9.20
N LEU A 468 -12.58 19.08 -9.92
CA LEU A 468 -11.38 19.33 -10.73
C LEU A 468 -11.69 19.36 -12.22
N GLY A 469 -11.09 20.29 -12.96
CA GLY A 469 -11.35 20.49 -14.37
C GLY A 469 -10.68 21.76 -14.92
N PRO A 470 -11.35 22.54 -15.81
CA PRO A 470 -12.69 22.28 -16.39
C PRO A 470 -12.70 21.12 -17.39
N GLU A 471 -11.57 20.79 -17.99
CA GLU A 471 -11.45 19.69 -18.96
C GLU A 471 -10.41 18.66 -18.51
N ALA A 472 -10.13 17.69 -19.37
CA ALA A 472 -9.13 16.65 -19.15
C ALA A 472 -7.76 17.03 -19.72
N GLY A 473 -6.70 16.37 -19.24
CA GLY A 473 -5.35 16.53 -19.80
C GLY A 473 -4.79 17.94 -19.64
N ALA A 474 -4.22 18.51 -20.70
CA ALA A 474 -3.55 19.81 -20.65
C ALA A 474 -4.48 20.98 -20.27
N ASP A 475 -5.78 20.86 -20.59
CA ASP A 475 -6.82 21.86 -20.32
C ASP A 475 -7.46 21.69 -18.92
N GLY A 476 -7.06 20.66 -18.18
CA GLY A 476 -7.50 20.38 -16.81
C GLY A 476 -6.54 20.88 -15.74
N GLY A 477 -6.65 20.28 -14.56
CA GLY A 477 -5.74 20.51 -13.45
C GLY A 477 -6.02 21.76 -12.62
N TYR A 478 -7.20 22.36 -12.74
CA TYR A 478 -7.68 23.46 -11.90
C TYR A 478 -8.73 22.97 -10.90
N VAL A 479 -8.83 23.64 -9.74
CA VAL A 479 -10.02 23.54 -8.88
C VAL A 479 -11.10 24.44 -9.48
N VAL A 480 -12.19 23.84 -9.92
CA VAL A 480 -13.27 24.53 -10.60
C VAL A 480 -14.28 25.07 -9.59
N ALA A 481 -14.65 24.23 -8.64
CA ALA A 481 -15.57 24.58 -7.57
C ALA A 481 -15.27 23.74 -6.31
N CYS A 482 -15.59 24.27 -5.14
CA CYS A 482 -15.57 23.52 -3.89
C CYS A 482 -16.67 24.02 -2.96
N GLY A 483 -17.19 23.14 -2.09
CA GLY A 483 -18.30 23.48 -1.20
C GLY A 483 -19.18 22.27 -0.89
N ARG A 484 -20.36 22.50 -0.32
CA ARG A 484 -21.38 21.44 -0.18
C ARG A 484 -21.89 21.04 -1.57
N PRO A 485 -22.44 19.83 -1.75
CA PRO A 485 -23.11 19.45 -3.00
C PRO A 485 -24.11 20.49 -3.53
N GLU A 486 -24.85 21.16 -2.65
CA GLU A 486 -25.78 22.25 -3.02
C GLU A 486 -25.05 23.48 -3.55
N ASP A 487 -23.92 23.85 -2.97
CA ASP A 487 -23.12 25.00 -3.42
C ASP A 487 -22.57 24.75 -4.84
N ILE A 488 -22.12 23.52 -5.10
CA ILE A 488 -21.69 23.09 -6.44
C ILE A 488 -22.86 23.10 -7.43
N ALA A 489 -24.02 22.57 -7.05
CA ALA A 489 -25.20 22.51 -7.91
C ALA A 489 -25.74 23.91 -8.28
N GLU A 490 -25.73 24.84 -7.33
CA GLU A 490 -26.14 26.23 -7.53
C GLU A 490 -25.05 27.07 -8.22
N GLY A 491 -23.81 26.60 -8.24
CA GLY A 491 -22.68 27.33 -8.83
C GLY A 491 -22.27 28.56 -8.02
N ARG A 492 -22.47 28.51 -6.69
CA ARG A 492 -22.13 29.59 -5.77
C ARG A 492 -20.89 29.23 -4.93
N PRO A 493 -20.11 30.22 -4.47
CA PRO A 493 -19.07 29.96 -3.48
C PRO A 493 -19.72 29.46 -2.18
N PRO A 494 -19.00 28.65 -1.38
CA PRO A 494 -19.53 28.12 -0.14
C PRO A 494 -19.71 29.24 0.90
N ASP A 495 -20.80 29.16 1.68
CA ASP A 495 -21.10 30.09 2.77
C ASP A 495 -20.15 29.94 3.98
N VAL A 496 -19.27 28.93 3.94
CA VAL A 496 -18.25 28.67 4.96
C VAL A 496 -17.06 29.62 4.74
N PRO A 497 -16.55 30.28 5.80
CA PRO A 497 -15.41 31.16 5.66
C PRO A 497 -14.18 30.41 5.12
N PRO A 498 -13.41 31.02 4.21
CA PRO A 498 -12.21 30.42 3.66
C PRO A 498 -11.17 30.11 4.74
N PRO A 499 -10.42 28.99 4.61
CA PRO A 499 -9.46 28.58 5.63
C PRO A 499 -8.29 29.57 5.71
N ARG A 500 -7.87 29.84 6.94
CA ARG A 500 -6.69 30.67 7.23
C ARG A 500 -5.44 29.80 7.28
N LEU A 501 -4.41 30.23 6.56
CA LEU A 501 -3.09 29.61 6.60
C LEU A 501 -2.37 29.97 7.91
N PRO A 502 -1.38 29.16 8.35
CA PRO A 502 -0.54 29.49 9.51
C PRO A 502 0.19 30.84 9.38
N SER A 503 0.39 31.32 8.15
CA SER A 503 0.96 32.65 7.85
C SER A 503 -0.02 33.81 8.10
N GLY A 504 -1.30 33.54 8.37
CA GLY A 504 -2.37 34.54 8.48
C GLY A 504 -3.05 34.90 7.15
N GLU A 505 -2.50 34.44 6.02
CA GLU A 505 -3.12 34.58 4.69
C GLU A 505 -4.40 33.74 4.59
N ILE A 506 -5.43 34.29 3.96
CA ILE A 506 -6.69 33.57 3.69
C ILE A 506 -6.55 32.85 2.35
N LEU A 507 -6.85 31.55 2.31
CA LEU A 507 -6.90 30.81 1.06
C LEU A 507 -8.25 31.07 0.37
N PRO A 508 -8.31 31.83 -0.73
CA PRO A 508 -9.59 32.20 -1.35
C PRO A 508 -10.30 30.98 -1.95
N TRP A 509 -11.63 31.02 -1.96
CA TRP A 509 -12.43 30.08 -2.74
C TRP A 509 -12.25 30.31 -4.24
N PRO A 510 -12.46 29.28 -5.09
CA PRO A 510 -12.44 29.45 -6.54
C PRO A 510 -13.36 30.60 -6.97
N ASP A 511 -12.86 31.45 -7.86
CA ASP A 511 -13.51 32.68 -8.33
C ASP A 511 -14.67 32.44 -9.32
N GLY A 512 -15.01 31.16 -9.59
CA GLY A 512 -16.05 30.78 -10.54
C GLY A 512 -15.67 31.00 -12.00
N ARG A 513 -14.38 31.24 -12.32
CA ARG A 513 -13.90 31.45 -13.69
C ARG A 513 -14.13 30.26 -14.61
N PHE A 514 -14.12 29.04 -14.05
CA PHE A 514 -14.25 27.80 -14.80
C PHE A 514 -15.62 27.16 -14.57
N ARG A 515 -16.17 26.53 -15.61
CA ARG A 515 -17.44 25.83 -15.53
C ARG A 515 -17.26 24.42 -14.95
N SER A 516 -18.03 24.08 -13.92
CA SER A 516 -18.13 22.72 -13.42
C SER A 516 -19.01 21.87 -14.32
N HIS A 517 -18.50 20.73 -14.80
CA HIS A 517 -19.34 19.74 -15.50
C HIS A 517 -20.21 18.97 -14.51
N THR A 518 -19.72 18.74 -13.30
CA THR A 518 -20.43 18.03 -12.23
C THR A 518 -21.68 18.80 -11.79
N GLN A 519 -21.62 20.14 -11.75
CA GLN A 519 -22.71 21.02 -11.32
C GLN A 519 -24.08 20.64 -11.92
N ARG A 520 -24.17 20.48 -13.26
CA ARG A 520 -25.45 20.23 -13.92
C ARG A 520 -26.05 18.90 -13.49
N PHE A 521 -25.27 17.83 -13.57
CA PHE A 521 -25.73 16.48 -13.25
C PHE A 521 -26.06 16.35 -11.76
N LEU A 522 -25.29 17.01 -10.90
CA LEU A 522 -25.55 17.02 -9.47
C LEU A 522 -26.83 17.78 -9.13
N ALA A 523 -27.11 18.91 -9.79
CA ALA A 523 -28.36 19.66 -9.62
C ALA A 523 -29.59 18.83 -10.01
N GLU A 524 -29.56 18.18 -11.18
CA GLU A 524 -30.61 17.26 -11.62
C GLU A 524 -30.79 16.09 -10.63
N THR A 525 -29.69 15.51 -10.14
CA THR A 525 -29.71 14.39 -9.19
C THR A 525 -30.26 14.78 -7.82
N LEU A 526 -29.86 15.94 -7.28
CA LEU A 526 -30.33 16.44 -5.98
C LEU A 526 -31.82 16.78 -6.02
N ALA A 527 -32.32 17.30 -7.15
CA ALA A 527 -33.73 17.60 -7.35
C ALA A 527 -34.59 16.33 -7.44
N ALA A 528 -34.07 15.26 -8.07
CA ALA A 528 -34.79 14.00 -8.25
C ALA A 528 -34.70 13.04 -7.05
N SER A 529 -33.74 13.23 -6.14
CA SER A 529 -33.49 12.29 -5.04
C SER A 529 -34.33 12.59 -3.79
N PRO A 530 -34.91 11.57 -3.13
CA PRO A 530 -35.63 11.77 -1.88
C PRO A 530 -34.69 12.17 -0.74
N ARG A 531 -35.18 13.00 0.18
CA ARG A 531 -34.46 13.36 1.41
C ARG A 531 -34.84 12.40 2.53
N ALA A 532 -33.97 12.26 3.53
CA ALA A 532 -34.13 11.27 4.60
C ALA A 532 -35.44 11.36 5.42
N ASP A 533 -36.20 12.46 5.34
CA ASP A 533 -37.47 12.65 6.05
C ASP A 533 -38.73 12.25 5.23
N ASP A 534 -38.60 12.03 3.92
CA ASP A 534 -39.74 11.82 3.00
C ASP A 534 -40.23 10.36 2.95
N THR A 535 -39.60 9.44 3.69
CA THR A 535 -40.00 8.03 3.77
C THR A 535 -40.84 7.75 5.02
N PRO A 536 -42.03 7.14 4.90
CA PRO A 536 -42.74 6.59 6.05
C PRO A 536 -41.82 5.55 6.71
N SER A 537 -41.58 5.70 8.01
CA SER A 537 -40.71 4.81 8.78
C SER A 537 -41.20 3.36 8.74
N SER A 538 -40.71 2.55 7.79
CA SER A 538 -40.89 1.10 7.81
C SER A 538 -39.58 0.43 8.22
N ALA A 539 -39.52 0.09 9.50
CA ALA A 539 -38.73 -0.98 10.08
C ALA A 539 -37.23 -1.03 9.70
N THR A 540 -36.46 -0.02 10.12
CA THR A 540 -35.07 -0.26 10.49
C THR A 540 -35.10 -1.08 11.79
N GLN A 541 -35.02 -2.41 11.67
CA GLN A 541 -34.62 -3.24 12.80
C GLN A 541 -33.28 -2.68 13.29
N LYS A 542 -33.34 -1.95 14.42
CA LYS A 542 -32.17 -1.60 15.19
C LYS A 542 -31.44 -2.90 15.47
N SER A 543 -30.34 -3.14 14.76
CA SER A 543 -29.34 -4.12 15.16
C SER A 543 -28.80 -3.67 16.51
N ALA A 544 -29.43 -4.20 17.56
CA ALA A 544 -29.23 -3.84 18.94
C ALA A 544 -27.99 -4.54 19.49
N VAL A 545 -26.78 -4.18 19.04
CA VAL A 545 -25.55 -4.76 19.62
C VAL A 545 -24.39 -3.76 19.80
N PHE A 546 -24.36 -2.61 19.12
CA PHE A 546 -23.27 -1.64 19.30
C PHE A 546 -23.48 -0.61 20.44
N SER A 547 -24.58 -0.68 21.18
CA SER A 547 -24.86 0.22 22.32
C SER A 547 -24.22 -0.21 23.66
N ALA A 548 -23.59 -1.38 23.75
CA ALA A 548 -23.10 -1.90 25.04
C ALA A 548 -21.65 -1.49 25.41
N VAL A 549 -20.95 -0.71 24.56
CA VAL A 549 -19.52 -0.38 24.76
C VAL A 549 -19.26 1.09 25.13
N VAL A 550 -20.30 1.93 25.24
CA VAL A 550 -20.14 3.37 25.52
C VAL A 550 -20.58 3.78 26.94
N THR A 551 -21.16 2.90 27.74
CA THR A 551 -21.61 3.23 29.10
C THR A 551 -20.81 2.47 30.16
N GLN A 552 -19.56 2.90 30.41
CA GLN A 552 -18.89 2.74 31.72
C GLN A 552 -17.56 3.52 31.77
N ALA A 553 -17.66 4.85 31.75
CA ALA A 553 -16.63 5.76 32.27
C ALA A 553 -17.17 7.19 32.37
N LYS A 554 -18.16 7.42 33.24
CA LYS A 554 -18.49 8.76 33.75
C LYS A 554 -18.49 8.71 35.27
N GLY A 555 -17.36 9.08 35.86
CA GLY A 555 -17.26 9.60 37.23
C GLY A 555 -17.13 11.13 37.17
N PRO A 556 -17.51 11.87 38.23
CA PRO A 556 -17.92 13.27 38.13
C PRO A 556 -16.71 14.18 37.96
N SER A 557 -16.60 14.87 36.83
CA SER A 557 -15.66 15.96 36.63
C SER A 557 -16.29 17.28 37.06
N ALA A 558 -15.72 17.90 38.10
CA ALA A 558 -15.88 19.32 38.36
C ALA A 558 -15.27 20.12 37.19
N GLU A 559 -16.03 21.07 36.67
CA GLU A 559 -15.58 22.00 35.63
C GLU A 559 -14.45 22.90 36.13
N PRO A 560 -13.42 23.18 35.31
CA PRO A 560 -12.68 24.43 35.38
C PRO A 560 -13.01 25.31 34.17
N GLN A 561 -13.50 26.52 34.44
CA GLN A 561 -13.66 27.61 33.47
C GLN A 561 -12.30 28.04 32.90
N PRO A 562 -12.21 28.47 31.63
CA PRO A 562 -10.96 28.92 31.03
C PRO A 562 -10.67 30.38 31.44
N ALA A 563 -9.51 30.60 32.06
CA ALA A 563 -8.95 31.93 32.21
C ALA A 563 -8.29 32.38 30.89
N ARG A 564 -8.65 33.59 30.45
CA ARG A 564 -8.02 34.33 29.36
C ARG A 564 -6.55 34.64 29.69
N GLY A 565 -5.66 34.49 28.71
CA GLY A 565 -4.27 34.92 28.81
C GLY A 565 -3.51 34.68 27.51
N ASP A 566 -3.45 35.75 26.70
CA ASP A 566 -2.41 36.21 25.77
C ASP A 566 -1.52 35.24 24.96
N THR A 567 -1.39 35.64 23.70
CA THR A 567 -0.76 34.95 22.59
C THR A 567 0.74 35.27 22.57
N GLU A 568 1.58 34.28 22.86
CA GLU A 568 3.00 34.29 22.48
C GLU A 568 3.35 32.98 21.75
N ALA A 569 4.06 33.12 20.63
CA ALA A 569 4.53 32.00 19.82
C ALA A 569 5.40 31.06 20.66
N LEU A 570 4.95 29.83 20.85
CA LEU A 570 5.70 28.82 21.60
C LEU A 570 6.96 28.42 20.83
N PRO A 571 8.15 28.47 21.45
CA PRO A 571 9.38 27.94 20.86
C PRO A 571 9.20 26.44 20.57
N GLU A 572 9.96 25.86 19.65
CA GLU A 572 10.08 24.39 19.51
C GLU A 572 10.41 23.80 20.88
N VAL A 573 9.40 23.27 21.59
CA VAL A 573 9.60 22.74 22.94
C VAL A 573 10.27 21.38 22.78
N PRO A 574 11.54 21.22 23.18
CA PRO A 574 12.20 19.93 23.10
C PRO A 574 11.42 18.92 23.93
N MET A 575 11.20 17.74 23.36
CA MET A 575 10.33 16.73 23.96
C MET A 575 10.87 16.34 25.36
N PRO A 576 10.02 15.88 26.29
CA PRO A 576 10.44 15.61 27.68
C PRO A 576 11.68 14.70 27.84
N TRP A 577 11.88 13.75 26.92
CA TRP A 577 13.07 12.87 26.90
C TRP A 577 14.32 13.50 26.28
N GLN A 578 14.18 14.59 25.52
CA GLN A 578 15.29 15.37 24.97
C GLN A 578 15.77 16.45 25.95
N THR A 579 14.90 16.89 26.86
CA THR A 579 15.20 17.84 27.94
C THR A 579 15.78 17.15 29.17
N ASP A 580 15.11 16.10 29.66
CA ASP A 580 15.56 15.31 30.81
C ASP A 580 15.25 13.82 30.60
N GLY A 581 16.00 13.21 29.68
CA GLY A 581 15.86 11.80 29.34
C GLY A 581 16.05 10.85 30.52
N VAL A 582 16.91 11.19 31.48
CA VAL A 582 17.12 10.37 32.69
C VAL A 582 15.85 10.33 33.52
N ARG A 583 15.25 11.50 33.80
CA ARG A 583 14.00 11.58 34.55
C ARG A 583 12.83 10.96 33.78
N TRP A 584 12.78 11.14 32.46
CA TRP A 584 11.77 10.54 31.60
C TRP A 584 11.75 9.01 31.74
N HIS A 585 12.92 8.37 31.64
CA HIS A 585 13.03 6.92 31.65
C HIS A 585 13.06 6.29 33.05
N THR A 586 13.43 7.03 34.10
CA THR A 586 13.53 6.49 35.46
C THR A 586 12.33 6.85 36.35
N GLU A 587 11.74 8.03 36.19
CA GLU A 587 10.64 8.52 37.04
C GLU A 587 9.30 8.56 36.31
N GLN A 588 9.22 9.25 35.17
CA GLN A 588 7.95 9.51 34.48
C GLN A 588 7.37 8.26 33.80
N ARG A 589 8.26 7.43 33.22
CA ARG A 589 8.02 6.08 32.72
C ARG A 589 6.65 5.88 32.07
N LEU A 590 6.51 6.28 30.82
CA LEU A 590 5.28 6.10 30.07
C LEU A 590 5.41 4.97 29.04
N SER A 591 4.41 4.09 29.01
CA SER A 591 4.33 2.99 28.06
C SER A 591 3.97 3.49 26.66
N TRP A 592 4.05 2.60 25.65
CA TRP A 592 3.60 2.89 24.28
C TRP A 592 2.13 3.35 24.21
N GLN A 593 1.31 2.99 25.21
CA GLN A 593 -0.10 3.37 25.33
C GLN A 593 -0.31 4.61 26.20
N GLY A 594 0.76 5.28 26.64
CA GLY A 594 0.69 6.46 27.51
C GLY A 594 0.33 6.16 28.96
N LYS A 595 0.36 4.89 29.40
CA LYS A 595 0.12 4.51 30.80
C LYS A 595 1.43 4.53 31.60
N PRO A 596 1.39 4.79 32.92
CA PRO A 596 2.58 4.68 33.76
C PRO A 596 3.12 3.24 33.76
N CYS A 597 4.41 3.06 33.49
CA CYS A 597 5.06 1.76 33.59
C CYS A 597 5.26 1.38 35.06
N ARG A 598 5.02 0.10 35.34
CA ARG A 598 5.01 -0.51 36.67
C ARG A 598 6.34 -1.16 37.07
N TRP A 599 7.28 -1.36 36.14
CA TRP A 599 8.63 -1.82 36.47
C TRP A 599 9.45 -0.72 37.15
N ASP A 600 10.45 -1.11 37.94
CA ASP A 600 11.25 -0.21 38.78
C ASP A 600 12.29 0.57 37.97
N GLY A 601 12.08 1.89 37.83
CA GLY A 601 12.97 2.78 37.09
C GLY A 601 14.41 2.86 37.60
N ARG A 602 14.64 2.53 38.88
CA ARG A 602 16.00 2.51 39.47
C ARG A 602 16.89 1.46 38.82
N ILE A 603 16.30 0.49 38.11
CA ILE A 603 17.03 -0.51 37.33
C ILE A 603 17.94 0.17 36.30
N LEU A 604 17.46 1.17 35.57
CA LEU A 604 18.24 1.84 34.52
C LEU A 604 19.43 2.62 35.11
N THR A 605 19.22 3.35 36.21
CA THR A 605 20.30 4.06 36.91
C THR A 605 21.33 3.09 37.48
N PHE A 606 20.89 1.93 38.00
CA PHE A 606 21.78 0.89 38.48
C PHE A 606 22.64 0.30 37.35
N LEU A 607 22.02 -0.03 36.21
CA LEU A 607 22.71 -0.59 35.04
C LEU A 607 23.69 0.42 34.44
N ASP A 608 23.26 1.67 34.26
CA ASP A 608 24.10 2.75 33.76
C ASP A 608 25.38 2.88 34.59
N LYS A 609 25.24 3.00 35.93
CA LYS A 609 26.40 3.09 36.84
C LYS A 609 27.27 1.84 36.80
N LYS A 610 26.68 0.63 36.76
CA LYS A 610 27.44 -0.62 36.77
C LYS A 610 28.18 -0.87 35.46
N ILE A 611 27.58 -0.58 34.32
CA ILE A 611 28.21 -0.79 33.00
C ILE A 611 29.40 0.15 32.83
N HIS A 612 29.27 1.43 33.24
CA HIS A 612 30.39 2.38 33.20
C HIS A 612 31.51 2.06 34.20
N GLN A 613 31.27 1.22 35.21
CA GLN A 613 32.33 0.69 36.09
C GLN A 613 33.08 -0.50 35.48
N LEU A 614 32.50 -1.18 34.48
CA LEU A 614 33.05 -2.41 33.89
C LEU A 614 33.94 -2.15 32.66
N GLY A 615 33.93 -0.96 32.07
CA GLY A 615 34.77 -0.62 30.92
C GLY A 615 34.50 0.76 30.33
N GLU A 616 35.26 1.11 29.27
CA GLU A 616 35.12 2.39 28.55
C GLU A 616 33.95 2.39 27.55
N PHE A 617 32.72 2.51 28.07
CA PHE A 617 31.52 2.72 27.25
C PHE A 617 31.30 4.20 26.93
N ALA A 618 30.59 4.48 25.83
CA ALA A 618 30.14 5.84 25.52
C ALA A 618 29.04 6.28 26.49
N PRO A 619 28.87 7.59 26.74
CA PRO A 619 27.78 8.09 27.58
C PRO A 619 26.42 7.56 27.12
N THR A 620 25.60 7.13 28.08
CA THR A 620 24.27 6.58 27.81
C THR A 620 23.41 7.57 27.05
N ASN A 621 22.79 7.11 25.97
CA ASN A 621 21.90 7.88 25.15
C ASN A 621 20.46 7.72 25.66
N TRP A 622 19.94 8.81 26.25
CA TRP A 622 18.57 8.91 26.77
C TRP A 622 17.62 9.66 25.83
N ASN A 623 18.09 10.10 24.66
CA ASN A 623 17.37 11.05 23.79
C ASN A 623 16.33 10.38 22.89
N HIS A 624 15.71 9.28 23.32
CA HIS A 624 14.70 8.56 22.55
C HIS A 624 13.51 8.18 23.44
N ARG A 625 12.28 8.38 22.96
CA ARG A 625 11.05 8.23 23.76
C ARG A 625 10.95 6.92 24.55
N THR A 626 11.42 5.80 24.02
CA THR A 626 11.21 4.46 24.60
C THR A 626 12.46 3.57 24.62
N LEU A 627 13.63 4.12 24.31
CA LEU A 627 14.87 3.35 24.19
C LEU A 627 16.01 4.08 24.90
N VAL A 628 16.71 3.35 25.76
CA VAL A 628 17.98 3.80 26.35
C VAL A 628 19.09 2.94 25.77
N GLU A 629 20.10 3.57 25.18
CA GLU A 629 21.22 2.88 24.51
C GLU A 629 22.55 3.16 25.20
N ILE A 630 23.33 2.11 25.48
CA ILE A 630 24.73 2.20 25.89
C ILE A 630 25.60 1.60 24.79
N ALA A 631 26.41 2.43 24.16
CA ALA A 631 27.27 2.03 23.05
C ALA A 631 28.75 1.94 23.45
N TRP A 632 29.57 1.34 22.59
CA TRP A 632 31.02 1.38 22.78
C TRP A 632 31.56 2.81 22.53
N LYS A 633 32.71 3.16 23.13
CA LYS A 633 33.39 4.47 22.96
C LYS A 633 33.49 4.92 21.50
N GLN A 634 33.73 3.98 20.59
CA GLN A 634 33.60 4.18 19.15
C GLN A 634 32.23 3.70 18.67
N ARG A 635 31.27 4.61 18.48
CA ARG A 635 29.89 4.28 18.05
C ARG A 635 29.82 3.43 16.77
N SER A 636 30.79 3.55 15.87
CA SER A 636 30.88 2.74 14.63
C SER A 636 31.09 1.24 14.88
N LYS A 637 31.52 0.85 16.09
CA LYS A 637 31.80 -0.55 16.46
C LYS A 637 30.60 -1.26 17.11
N GLY A 638 29.47 -0.57 17.29
CA GLY A 638 28.22 -1.14 17.75
C GLY A 638 27.80 -0.72 19.16
N TRP A 639 26.61 -1.18 19.56
CA TRP A 639 26.03 -0.94 20.88
C TRP A 639 26.16 -2.18 21.77
N PHE A 640 26.22 -1.97 23.09
CA PHE A 640 26.33 -3.04 24.07
C PHE A 640 24.98 -3.37 24.71
N LEU A 641 24.21 -2.36 25.12
CA LEU A 641 22.90 -2.51 25.74
C LEU A 641 21.85 -1.63 25.06
N HIS A 642 20.71 -2.23 24.73
CA HIS A 642 19.45 -1.55 24.43
C HIS A 642 18.43 -1.88 25.52
N ALA A 643 17.94 -0.87 26.23
CA ALA A 643 16.88 -1.02 27.21
C ALA A 643 15.57 -0.40 26.68
N TYR A 644 14.57 -1.24 26.43
CA TYR A 644 13.26 -0.85 25.92
C TYR A 644 12.31 -0.54 27.08
N THR A 645 12.00 0.74 27.25
CA THR A 645 11.27 1.28 28.41
C THR A 645 9.77 1.43 28.19
N GLY A 646 9.30 1.19 26.96
CA GLY A 646 7.90 1.44 26.57
C GLY A 646 6.90 0.35 27.00
N ASP A 647 7.34 -0.79 27.52
CA ASP A 647 6.44 -1.83 28.02
C ASP A 647 5.95 -1.51 29.44
N GLU A 648 4.66 -1.75 29.71
CA GLU A 648 4.03 -1.38 30.99
C GLU A 648 4.61 -2.18 32.16
N TRP A 649 4.85 -3.48 31.99
CA TRP A 649 5.18 -4.39 33.10
C TRP A 649 6.62 -4.89 33.11
N LEU A 650 7.32 -4.90 31.99
CA LEU A 650 8.69 -5.42 31.91
C LEU A 650 9.59 -4.39 31.24
N LEU A 651 10.77 -4.18 31.81
CA LEU A 651 11.87 -3.51 31.14
C LEU A 651 12.68 -4.57 30.40
N TRP A 652 12.68 -4.51 29.07
CA TRP A 652 13.48 -5.43 28.26
C TRP A 652 14.89 -4.90 28.07
N LEU A 653 15.87 -5.66 28.55
CA LEU A 653 17.29 -5.40 28.40
C LEU A 653 17.84 -6.34 27.32
N THR A 654 18.35 -5.78 26.23
CA THR A 654 18.98 -6.53 25.16
C THR A 654 20.47 -6.26 25.18
N PHE A 655 21.26 -7.30 25.41
CA PHE A 655 22.72 -7.25 25.40
C PHE A 655 23.29 -7.85 24.11
N HIS A 656 24.32 -7.19 23.58
CA HIS A 656 25.11 -7.69 22.45
C HIS A 656 26.42 -8.27 22.98
N VAL A 657 26.68 -9.56 22.71
CA VAL A 657 27.85 -10.29 23.24
C VAL A 657 28.46 -11.19 22.17
N SER A 658 29.61 -11.82 22.43
CA SER A 658 30.19 -12.79 21.49
C SER A 658 29.29 -14.00 21.30
N ARG A 659 29.36 -14.59 20.11
CA ARG A 659 28.62 -15.81 19.77
C ARG A 659 28.92 -16.94 20.76
N ASN A 660 27.88 -17.66 21.16
CA ASN A 660 27.96 -18.79 22.10
C ASN A 660 28.51 -18.42 23.50
N THR A 661 28.39 -17.17 23.94
CA THR A 661 28.80 -16.78 25.32
C THR A 661 27.85 -17.37 26.35
N PHE A 662 26.54 -17.26 26.11
CA PHE A 662 25.51 -17.75 27.03
C PHE A 662 24.61 -18.81 26.38
N VAL A 663 24.01 -19.63 27.24
CA VAL A 663 22.98 -20.63 26.88
C VAL A 663 21.70 -20.27 27.64
N GLU A 664 20.55 -20.33 26.97
CA GLU A 664 19.27 -19.80 27.48
C GLU A 664 18.86 -20.40 28.84
N GLN A 665 18.77 -21.72 28.96
CA GLN A 665 18.26 -22.38 30.18
C GLN A 665 19.19 -22.21 31.40
N PRO A 666 20.52 -22.43 31.33
CA PRO A 666 21.41 -22.19 32.46
C PRO A 666 21.38 -20.74 32.94
N LEU A 667 21.34 -19.79 32.00
CA LEU A 667 21.30 -18.37 32.32
C LEU A 667 20.00 -17.97 33.02
N GLU A 668 18.85 -18.51 32.60
CA GLU A 668 17.57 -18.32 33.25
C GLU A 668 17.60 -18.75 34.73
N HIS A 669 18.17 -19.93 35.00
CA HIS A 669 18.32 -20.47 36.36
C HIS A 669 19.34 -19.70 37.20
N GLU A 670 20.48 -19.29 36.63
CA GLU A 670 21.51 -18.53 37.34
C GLU A 670 20.99 -17.15 37.76
N LEU A 671 20.32 -16.44 36.83
CA LEU A 671 19.76 -15.12 37.11
C LEU A 671 18.50 -15.18 37.98
N ARG A 672 17.87 -16.36 38.10
CA ARG A 672 16.57 -16.57 38.77
C ARG A 672 15.46 -15.70 38.17
N ILE A 673 15.52 -15.45 36.85
CA ILE A 673 14.53 -14.67 36.10
C ILE A 673 13.71 -15.64 35.25
N PHE A 674 12.70 -16.24 35.87
CA PHE A 674 11.85 -17.25 35.24
C PHE A 674 10.73 -16.62 34.39
N SER A 675 9.95 -17.44 33.69
CA SER A 675 8.80 -16.96 32.90
C SER A 675 7.76 -16.21 33.76
N THR A 676 6.91 -15.41 33.12
CA THR A 676 5.90 -14.60 33.82
C THR A 676 4.93 -15.42 34.67
N GLN A 677 4.57 -16.65 34.26
CA GLN A 677 3.70 -17.54 35.06
C GLN A 677 4.39 -18.10 36.30
N GLN A 678 5.70 -18.32 36.23
CA GLN A 678 6.52 -18.83 37.34
C GLN A 678 6.90 -17.71 38.33
N THR A 679 6.72 -16.45 37.93
CA THR A 679 7.05 -15.27 38.73
C THR A 679 5.82 -14.78 39.51
N ARG A 680 5.75 -15.08 40.81
CA ARG A 680 4.66 -14.58 41.68
C ARG A 680 4.68 -13.05 41.79
N GLY A 681 3.52 -12.42 41.63
CA GLY A 681 3.33 -10.97 41.78
C GLY A 681 3.52 -10.14 40.50
N LEU A 682 3.70 -10.79 39.35
CA LEU A 682 3.80 -10.14 38.05
C LEU A 682 2.50 -10.36 37.25
N GLU A 683 1.62 -9.35 37.16
CA GLU A 683 0.29 -9.46 36.54
C GLU A 683 0.33 -9.31 35.00
N VAL A 684 1.25 -10.01 34.35
CA VAL A 684 1.33 -10.03 32.87
C VAL A 684 0.44 -11.14 32.33
N CYS A 685 -0.52 -10.77 31.47
CA CYS A 685 -1.39 -11.75 30.80
C CYS A 685 -0.59 -12.60 29.80
N GLY A 686 -0.57 -13.92 30.01
CA GLY A 686 0.09 -14.88 29.14
C GLY A 686 1.49 -15.29 29.60
N GLU A 687 1.96 -16.44 29.11
CA GLU A 687 3.32 -16.91 29.39
C GLU A 687 4.31 -16.20 28.48
N VAL A 688 5.17 -15.38 29.09
CA VAL A 688 6.26 -14.70 28.39
C VAL A 688 7.58 -15.20 28.99
N LYS A 689 8.42 -15.81 28.15
CA LYS A 689 9.80 -16.15 28.51
C LYS A 689 10.59 -14.87 28.72
N ARG A 690 11.11 -14.68 29.93
CA ARG A 690 11.81 -13.44 30.32
C ARG A 690 13.30 -13.46 29.97
N VAL A 691 13.91 -14.61 29.75
CA VAL A 691 15.29 -14.73 29.24
C VAL A 691 15.25 -15.39 27.86
N ARG A 692 15.91 -14.78 26.86
CA ARG A 692 16.02 -15.32 25.50
C ARG A 692 17.43 -15.14 24.98
N VAL A 693 18.02 -16.20 24.42
CA VAL A 693 19.37 -16.17 23.87
C VAL A 693 19.37 -16.61 22.42
N LYS A 694 19.87 -15.76 21.51
CA LYS A 694 19.87 -16.02 20.07
C LYS A 694 21.21 -15.65 19.43
N ASN A 695 21.81 -16.59 18.72
CA ASN A 695 22.97 -16.30 17.88
C ASN A 695 22.55 -15.51 16.62
N GLU A 696 23.20 -14.39 16.38
CA GLU A 696 22.98 -13.55 15.19
C GLU A 696 23.91 -13.96 14.04
N ARG A 697 23.71 -13.36 12.87
CA ARG A 697 24.65 -13.52 11.75
C ARG A 697 25.97 -12.81 12.08
N GLY A 698 27.09 -13.51 11.94
CA GLY A 698 28.42 -13.01 12.32
C GLY A 698 28.87 -13.52 13.70
N PRO A 699 29.80 -12.81 14.37
CA PRO A 699 30.38 -13.25 15.63
C PRO A 699 29.52 -12.88 16.85
N TRP A 700 28.26 -12.50 16.67
CA TRP A 700 27.44 -11.92 17.73
C TRP A 700 26.35 -12.87 18.23
N GLN A 701 26.02 -12.74 19.51
CA GLN A 701 24.87 -13.33 20.17
C GLN A 701 24.09 -12.22 20.89
N ARG A 702 22.78 -12.29 20.77
CA ARG A 702 21.84 -11.41 21.44
C ARG A 702 21.28 -12.11 22.67
N VAL A 703 21.33 -11.44 23.83
CA VAL A 703 20.74 -11.91 25.08
C VAL A 703 19.68 -10.91 25.51
N GLU A 704 18.42 -11.31 25.55
CA GLU A 704 17.28 -10.48 25.95
C GLU A 704 16.78 -10.92 27.34
N ILE A 705 16.68 -9.98 28.28
CA ILE A 705 16.27 -10.20 29.66
C ILE A 705 15.17 -9.19 30.05
N GLY A 706 13.98 -9.67 30.37
CA GLY A 706 12.85 -8.87 30.84
C GLY A 706 12.85 -8.78 32.37
N VAL A 707 13.06 -7.59 32.93
CA VAL A 707 13.12 -7.35 34.38
C VAL A 707 11.99 -6.44 34.86
N HIS A 708 11.56 -6.61 36.10
CA HIS A 708 10.49 -5.80 36.70
C HIS A 708 10.94 -5.15 38.02
N TRP A 709 11.64 -5.89 38.89
CA TRP A 709 12.08 -5.36 40.19
C TRP A 709 13.59 -5.11 40.22
N LEU A 710 14.02 -4.07 40.97
CA LEU A 710 15.44 -3.79 41.18
C LEU A 710 16.21 -5.00 41.77
N ARG A 711 15.59 -5.82 42.62
CA ARG A 711 16.21 -7.03 43.20
C ARG A 711 16.65 -8.08 42.16
N GLU A 712 16.03 -8.09 40.97
CA GLU A 712 16.37 -9.04 39.91
C GLU A 712 17.70 -8.69 39.23
N VAL A 713 18.09 -7.41 39.25
CA VAL A 713 19.37 -6.93 38.71
C VAL A 713 20.39 -6.59 39.80
N ASN A 714 19.93 -6.23 40.99
CA ASN A 714 20.78 -5.87 42.13
C ASN A 714 21.12 -7.10 42.97
N ASN A 715 21.79 -8.06 42.34
CA ASN A 715 22.30 -9.26 43.00
C ASN A 715 23.65 -9.68 42.38
N HIS A 716 24.33 -10.61 43.06
CA HIS A 716 25.66 -11.07 42.66
C HIS A 716 25.64 -11.86 41.33
N ALA A 717 24.59 -12.63 41.06
CA ALA A 717 24.45 -13.41 39.84
C ALA A 717 24.35 -12.50 38.60
N PHE A 718 23.49 -11.49 38.65
CA PHE A 718 23.34 -10.51 37.58
C PHE A 718 24.60 -9.65 37.40
N SER A 719 25.30 -9.32 38.49
CA SER A 719 26.58 -8.60 38.40
C SER A 719 27.67 -9.42 37.70
N ARG A 720 27.71 -10.74 37.94
CA ARG A 720 28.62 -11.66 37.25
C ARG A 720 28.29 -11.76 35.76
N PHE A 721 27.01 -11.96 35.43
CA PHE A 721 26.52 -11.96 34.06
C PHE A 721 26.93 -10.68 33.31
N LEU A 722 26.74 -9.52 33.92
CA LEU A 722 27.05 -8.23 33.31
C LEU A 722 28.56 -8.06 33.04
N ALA A 723 29.40 -8.53 33.96
CA ALA A 723 30.85 -8.52 33.78
C ALA A 723 31.29 -9.46 32.65
N GLU A 724 30.76 -10.67 32.59
CA GLU A 724 31.04 -11.64 31.54
C GLU A 724 30.53 -11.16 30.16
N ALA A 725 29.34 -10.58 30.11
CA ALA A 725 28.78 -9.98 28.90
C ALA A 725 29.66 -8.83 28.38
N ALA A 726 30.08 -7.93 29.27
CA ALA A 726 30.95 -6.81 28.92
C ALA A 726 32.32 -7.28 28.41
N GLN A 727 32.96 -8.22 29.11
CA GLN A 727 34.25 -8.79 28.69
C GLN A 727 34.15 -9.52 27.34
N SER A 728 33.07 -10.29 27.14
CA SER A 728 32.81 -10.98 25.88
C SER A 728 32.62 -9.99 24.72
N PHE A 729 31.88 -8.89 24.95
CA PHE A 729 31.70 -7.84 23.96
C PHE A 729 33.03 -7.16 23.57
N VAL A 730 33.84 -6.79 24.56
CA VAL A 730 35.16 -6.17 24.33
C VAL A 730 36.09 -7.11 23.56
N LYS A 731 36.16 -8.38 23.95
CA LYS A 731 36.95 -9.41 23.26
C LYS A 731 36.56 -9.54 21.78
N ASN A 732 35.26 -9.46 21.47
CA ASN A 732 34.80 -9.53 20.09
C ASN A 732 35.18 -8.30 19.28
N ILE A 733 35.10 -7.11 19.88
CA ILE A 733 35.52 -5.86 19.26
C ILE A 733 37.03 -5.90 18.95
N GLU A 734 37.85 -6.45 19.85
CA GLU A 734 39.27 -6.66 19.62
C GLU A 734 39.54 -7.69 18.52
N LEU A 735 38.82 -8.81 18.49
CA LEU A 735 38.92 -9.83 17.44
C LEU A 735 38.55 -9.28 16.06
N LEU A 736 37.44 -8.54 15.96
CA LEU A 736 37.01 -7.82 14.76
C LEU A 736 38.05 -6.79 14.30
N SER A 737 38.82 -6.23 15.23
CA SER A 737 39.89 -5.29 14.91
C SER A 737 41.19 -5.98 14.48
N ARG A 738 41.43 -7.25 14.86
CA ARG A 738 42.66 -8.02 14.56
C ARG A 738 42.58 -8.90 13.32
N LYS A 739 41.40 -9.41 12.95
CA LYS A 739 41.20 -10.29 11.77
C LYS A 739 39.99 -9.86 10.92
N PRO A 740 40.07 -8.72 10.21
CA PRO A 740 38.98 -8.24 9.36
C PRO A 740 38.65 -9.19 8.19
N GLU A 741 39.58 -10.06 7.80
CA GLU A 741 39.45 -11.03 6.70
C GLU A 741 38.38 -12.10 6.93
N ASP A 742 38.17 -12.51 8.18
CA ASP A 742 37.20 -13.56 8.53
C ASP A 742 35.74 -13.07 8.45
N PHE A 743 35.52 -11.75 8.51
CA PHE A 743 34.20 -11.14 8.66
C PHE A 743 33.78 -10.27 7.47
N MET A 744 34.75 -9.60 6.84
CA MET A 744 34.53 -8.79 5.64
C MET A 744 35.58 -9.15 4.57
N PRO A 745 35.67 -10.44 4.16
CA PRO A 745 36.71 -10.91 3.24
C PRO A 745 36.76 -10.10 1.94
N TRP A 746 35.64 -9.54 1.49
CA TRP A 746 35.59 -8.69 0.29
C TRP A 746 36.27 -7.33 0.47
N LYS A 747 36.25 -6.73 1.66
CA LYS A 747 36.94 -5.45 1.92
C LYS A 747 38.46 -5.62 1.98
N VAL A 748 38.94 -6.77 2.43
CA VAL A 748 40.38 -7.05 2.53
C VAL A 748 40.93 -7.65 1.25
N ASN A 749 40.23 -8.63 0.66
CA ASN A 749 40.67 -9.28 -0.56
C ASN A 749 40.33 -8.49 -1.83
N GLY A 750 39.42 -7.51 -1.75
CA GLY A 750 39.02 -6.64 -2.86
C GLY A 750 38.78 -7.44 -4.13
N GLN A 751 39.56 -7.14 -5.18
CA GLN A 751 39.51 -7.84 -6.46
C GLN A 751 39.60 -9.38 -6.35
N ARG A 752 40.46 -9.92 -5.47
CA ARG A 752 40.62 -11.38 -5.28
C ARG A 752 39.34 -12.04 -4.75
N TRP A 753 38.49 -11.32 -4.01
CA TRP A 753 37.20 -11.84 -3.57
C TRP A 753 36.25 -12.06 -4.75
N HIS A 754 36.15 -11.08 -5.65
CA HIS A 754 35.26 -11.14 -6.81
C HIS A 754 35.73 -12.18 -7.85
N LEU A 755 37.04 -12.38 -7.95
CA LEU A 755 37.68 -13.43 -8.77
C LEU A 755 37.78 -14.80 -8.08
N SER A 756 37.08 -15.02 -6.96
CA SER A 756 37.05 -16.32 -6.28
C SER A 756 35.69 -17.00 -6.31
N ASP A 757 35.69 -18.32 -6.13
CA ASP A 757 34.47 -19.13 -5.94
C ASP A 757 33.80 -18.91 -4.57
N LYS A 758 34.44 -18.13 -3.68
CA LYS A 758 33.89 -17.82 -2.37
C LYS A 758 32.88 -16.67 -2.47
N GLY A 759 31.81 -16.74 -1.69
CA GLY A 759 30.81 -15.67 -1.59
C GLY A 759 29.52 -15.84 -2.40
N PHE A 760 29.37 -16.94 -3.15
CA PHE A 760 28.11 -17.32 -3.80
C PHE A 760 27.08 -17.87 -2.79
N PRO A 761 25.77 -17.82 -3.09
CA PRO A 761 24.73 -18.39 -2.24
C PRO A 761 24.98 -19.88 -1.92
N PRO A 762 24.68 -20.34 -0.68
CA PRO A 762 24.89 -21.74 -0.31
C PRO A 762 24.09 -22.68 -1.22
N GLY A 763 24.76 -23.69 -1.78
CA GLY A 763 24.12 -24.68 -2.67
C GLY A 763 23.96 -24.25 -4.13
N GLN A 764 24.48 -23.07 -4.52
CA GLN A 764 24.40 -22.57 -5.89
C GLN A 764 25.80 -22.19 -6.41
N PRO A 765 26.53 -23.10 -7.10
CA PRO A 765 27.84 -22.80 -7.66
C PRO A 765 27.73 -21.85 -8.88
N ARG A 766 28.79 -21.07 -9.12
CA ARG A 766 28.89 -20.16 -10.28
C ARG A 766 28.86 -20.94 -11.60
N GLN A 767 28.08 -20.46 -12.57
CA GLN A 767 27.88 -21.08 -13.88
C GLN A 767 28.61 -20.35 -15.04
N TRP A 768 29.30 -19.24 -14.77
CA TRP A 768 30.09 -18.47 -15.72
C TRP A 768 31.60 -18.50 -15.37
N PRO A 769 32.53 -18.35 -16.33
CA PRO A 769 33.97 -18.54 -16.10
C PRO A 769 34.62 -17.35 -15.38
N LEU A 770 35.63 -17.59 -14.52
CA LEU A 770 36.33 -16.52 -13.76
C LEU A 770 37.01 -15.49 -14.66
N SER A 771 37.52 -15.95 -15.78
CA SER A 771 38.22 -15.13 -16.77
C SER A 771 37.29 -14.12 -17.45
N LEU A 772 35.96 -14.31 -17.41
CA LEU A 772 34.96 -13.36 -17.91
C LEU A 772 35.05 -11.99 -17.22
N LEU A 773 35.16 -11.98 -15.89
CA LEU A 773 35.25 -10.73 -15.13
C LEU A 773 36.59 -10.03 -15.42
N SER A 774 37.69 -10.79 -15.51
CA SER A 774 39.00 -10.24 -15.87
C SER A 774 39.02 -9.63 -17.28
N ALA A 775 38.40 -10.31 -18.25
CA ALA A 775 38.27 -9.83 -19.62
C ALA A 775 37.41 -8.55 -19.70
N LEU A 776 36.29 -8.50 -18.98
CA LEU A 776 35.44 -7.31 -18.92
C LEU A 776 36.16 -6.12 -18.29
N VAL A 777 36.91 -6.34 -17.20
CA VAL A 777 37.72 -5.29 -16.56
C VAL A 777 38.75 -4.73 -17.55
N ALA A 778 39.44 -5.60 -18.30
CA ALA A 778 40.40 -5.17 -19.32
C ALA A 778 39.74 -4.31 -20.41
N ILE A 779 38.59 -4.75 -20.95
CA ILE A 779 37.83 -4.01 -21.97
C ILE A 779 37.43 -2.62 -21.44
N VAL A 780 36.97 -2.53 -20.20
CA VAL A 780 36.52 -1.27 -19.61
C VAL A 780 37.69 -0.33 -19.32
N GLN A 781 38.81 -0.84 -18.81
CA GLN A 781 40.03 -0.06 -18.59
C GLN A 781 40.65 0.44 -19.90
N GLU A 782 40.51 -0.31 -21.00
CA GLU A 782 40.97 0.11 -22.33
C GLU A 782 39.98 1.07 -23.02
N ALA A 783 38.68 0.93 -22.73
CA ALA A 783 37.66 1.84 -23.23
C ALA A 783 37.70 3.20 -22.51
N VAL A 784 37.80 3.17 -21.17
CA VAL A 784 37.65 4.33 -20.28
C VAL A 784 38.74 4.25 -19.19
N PRO A 785 39.97 4.69 -19.48
CA PRO A 785 41.12 4.56 -18.57
C PRO A 785 40.94 5.25 -17.21
N GLU A 786 40.15 6.32 -17.18
CA GLU A 786 39.82 7.07 -15.96
C GLU A 786 38.81 6.38 -15.04
N ALA A 787 38.20 5.25 -15.42
CA ALA A 787 37.22 4.57 -14.59
C ALA A 787 37.86 3.87 -13.38
N GLU A 788 37.47 4.30 -12.18
CA GLU A 788 37.88 3.69 -10.92
C GLU A 788 36.92 2.56 -10.52
N LEU A 789 37.46 1.36 -10.29
CA LEU A 789 36.70 0.19 -9.83
C LEU A 789 36.79 0.06 -8.30
N ASP A 790 35.65 0.24 -7.63
CA ASP A 790 35.49 0.04 -6.19
C ASP A 790 35.04 -1.40 -5.89
N TRP A 791 35.96 -2.16 -5.29
CA TRP A 791 35.81 -3.57 -4.92
C TRP A 791 35.35 -3.77 -3.46
N ALA A 792 34.97 -2.70 -2.75
CA ALA A 792 34.68 -2.78 -1.31
C ALA A 792 33.30 -3.36 -0.96
N TYR A 793 32.49 -3.73 -1.97
CA TYR A 793 31.14 -4.29 -1.78
C TYR A 793 31.15 -5.80 -1.88
N ARG A 794 30.26 -6.45 -1.12
CA ARG A 794 30.26 -7.91 -0.96
C ARG A 794 29.92 -8.67 -2.25
N ASP A 795 28.96 -8.17 -3.01
CA ASP A 795 28.31 -8.86 -4.12
C ASP A 795 28.37 -8.08 -5.43
N ALA A 796 28.96 -6.89 -5.41
CA ALA A 796 29.01 -6.00 -6.56
C ALA A 796 30.34 -5.24 -6.66
N ILE A 797 30.65 -4.77 -7.87
CA ILE A 797 31.72 -3.81 -8.15
C ILE A 797 31.04 -2.53 -8.59
N ILE A 798 31.48 -1.39 -8.05
CA ILE A 798 30.97 -0.08 -8.46
C ILE A 798 32.04 0.64 -9.25
N LEU A 799 31.68 1.13 -10.43
CA LEU A 799 32.57 1.93 -11.27
C LEU A 799 32.24 3.40 -11.11
N ARG A 800 33.26 4.24 -10.95
CA ARG A 800 33.14 5.69 -10.83
C ARG A 800 34.05 6.37 -11.82
N LEU A 801 33.63 7.54 -12.28
CA LEU A 801 34.47 8.46 -13.03
C LEU A 801 34.90 9.58 -12.05
N PRO A 802 36.21 9.89 -11.91
CA PRO A 802 36.74 10.81 -10.90
C PRO A 802 36.05 12.18 -10.86
N GLN A 803 35.55 12.65 -11.99
CA GLN A 803 34.92 13.95 -12.17
C GLN A 803 33.46 13.97 -11.66
N ILE A 804 32.87 12.82 -11.34
CA ILE A 804 31.45 12.68 -10.97
C ILE A 804 31.30 11.90 -9.65
N ARG A 805 30.63 12.50 -8.66
CA ARG A 805 30.34 11.83 -7.36
C ARG A 805 29.40 10.61 -7.47
N ARG A 806 28.61 10.53 -8.53
CA ARG A 806 27.63 9.46 -8.77
C ARG A 806 28.30 8.23 -9.44
N PRO A 807 27.86 7.00 -9.12
CA PRO A 807 28.40 5.80 -9.75
C PRO A 807 27.98 5.74 -11.24
N TRP A 808 28.93 5.40 -12.10
CA TRP A 808 28.70 5.23 -13.53
C TRP A 808 28.18 3.83 -13.86
N ALA A 809 28.73 2.79 -13.22
CA ALA A 809 28.24 1.43 -13.41
C ALA A 809 28.22 0.62 -12.11
N ARG A 810 27.40 -0.43 -12.09
CA ARG A 810 27.32 -1.41 -11.01
C ARG A 810 27.25 -2.81 -11.61
N TRP A 811 28.20 -3.65 -11.26
CA TRP A 811 28.26 -5.04 -11.74
C TRP A 811 28.03 -6.00 -10.58
N LYS A 812 27.05 -6.89 -10.67
CA LYS A 812 26.81 -7.94 -9.66
C LYS A 812 27.62 -9.18 -10.01
N THR A 813 28.56 -9.56 -9.15
CA THR A 813 29.53 -10.64 -9.41
C THR A 813 29.26 -11.91 -8.62
N LYS A 814 28.27 -11.92 -7.71
CA LYS A 814 27.94 -13.09 -6.87
C LYS A 814 26.55 -13.66 -7.20
N GLN A 815 26.16 -13.57 -8.46
CA GLN A 815 24.98 -14.23 -9.04
C GLN A 815 25.44 -15.55 -9.71
N PRO A 816 24.89 -16.72 -9.34
CA PRO A 816 25.29 -18.00 -9.91
C PRO A 816 25.14 -18.09 -11.43
N GLU A 817 24.05 -17.55 -11.98
CA GLU A 817 23.61 -17.81 -13.36
C GLU A 817 24.34 -16.96 -14.40
N ALA A 818 24.70 -15.71 -14.08
CA ALA A 818 25.37 -14.79 -15.00
C ALA A 818 26.05 -13.63 -14.27
N LEU A 819 27.02 -12.98 -14.93
CA LEU A 819 27.57 -11.69 -14.53
C LEU A 819 26.65 -10.56 -15.03
N GLU A 820 25.96 -9.87 -14.13
CA GLU A 820 25.03 -8.78 -14.47
C GLU A 820 25.75 -7.42 -14.39
N CYS A 821 25.79 -6.68 -15.49
CA CYS A 821 26.46 -5.38 -15.59
C CYS A 821 25.44 -4.30 -15.92
N ALA A 822 25.30 -3.29 -15.06
CA ALA A 822 24.40 -2.17 -15.25
C ALA A 822 25.19 -0.86 -15.39
N PHE A 823 25.00 -0.12 -16.47
CA PHE A 823 25.63 1.17 -16.75
C PHE A 823 24.58 2.28 -16.77
N ALA A 824 24.88 3.40 -16.13
CA ALA A 824 24.04 4.59 -16.14
C ALA A 824 24.36 5.42 -17.38
N VAL A 825 23.31 5.83 -18.09
CA VAL A 825 23.38 6.65 -19.30
C VAL A 825 22.45 7.85 -19.15
N PRO A 826 22.80 9.05 -19.62
CA PRO A 826 21.86 10.17 -19.68
C PRO A 826 20.57 9.81 -20.41
N LYS A 827 19.45 10.30 -19.88
CA LYS A 827 18.12 9.95 -20.38
C LYS A 827 17.96 10.27 -21.88
N GLY A 828 17.46 9.29 -22.63
CA GLY A 828 17.19 9.40 -24.07
C GLY A 828 18.41 9.30 -24.97
N GLN A 829 19.62 9.06 -24.43
CA GLN A 829 20.84 8.91 -25.22
C GLN A 829 21.21 7.44 -25.52
N CYS A 830 20.42 6.49 -25.05
CA CYS A 830 20.57 5.08 -25.35
C CYS A 830 19.23 4.47 -25.78
N ASN A 831 19.25 3.56 -26.75
CA ASN A 831 18.10 2.79 -27.18
C ASN A 831 18.45 1.30 -27.16
N LEU A 832 17.44 0.42 -27.18
CA LEU A 832 17.65 -1.02 -27.09
C LEU A 832 18.47 -1.56 -28.28
N ALA A 833 18.28 -1.00 -29.48
CA ALA A 833 19.00 -1.41 -30.70
C ALA A 833 20.52 -1.21 -30.59
N LEU A 834 20.98 -0.19 -29.85
CA LEU A 834 22.42 0.01 -29.58
C LEU A 834 23.01 -1.09 -28.68
N LEU A 835 22.17 -1.73 -27.85
CA LEU A 835 22.57 -2.77 -26.91
C LEU A 835 22.57 -4.17 -27.55
N GLU A 836 21.72 -4.40 -28.57
CA GLU A 836 21.52 -5.69 -29.22
C GLU A 836 22.82 -6.31 -29.75
N GLY A 837 23.06 -7.58 -29.45
CA GLY A 837 24.23 -8.33 -29.95
C GLY A 837 25.48 -8.21 -29.08
N ILE A 838 25.37 -7.68 -27.86
CA ILE A 838 26.38 -7.78 -26.79
C ILE A 838 25.73 -8.47 -25.59
N GLY A 839 26.33 -9.52 -25.04
CA GLY A 839 25.80 -10.27 -23.89
C GLY A 839 24.68 -11.27 -24.22
N ALA A 840 24.36 -12.15 -23.26
CA ALA A 840 23.30 -13.14 -23.36
C ALA A 840 21.87 -12.56 -23.23
N SER A 841 21.72 -11.42 -22.55
CA SER A 841 20.48 -10.65 -22.50
C SER A 841 20.78 -9.18 -22.30
N GLN A 842 19.95 -8.31 -22.88
CA GLN A 842 20.05 -6.87 -22.77
C GLN A 842 18.72 -6.28 -22.33
N HIS A 843 18.78 -5.29 -21.43
CA HIS A 843 17.60 -4.60 -20.95
C HIS A 843 17.92 -3.14 -20.72
N LEU A 844 17.05 -2.24 -21.20
CA LEU A 844 17.16 -0.81 -20.95
C LEU A 844 16.03 -0.38 -20.01
N ASP A 845 16.40 0.08 -18.82
CA ASP A 845 15.47 0.58 -17.82
C ASP A 845 15.41 2.11 -17.86
N THR A 846 14.28 2.63 -18.33
CA THR A 846 14.00 4.06 -18.51
C THR A 846 13.11 4.64 -17.40
N SER A 847 12.84 3.87 -16.35
CA SER A 847 11.93 4.25 -15.25
C SER A 847 12.43 5.42 -14.39
N ARG A 848 13.74 5.72 -14.45
CA ARG A 848 14.36 6.76 -13.62
C ARG A 848 14.25 8.14 -14.28
N ALA A 849 14.19 9.17 -13.44
CA ALA A 849 13.95 10.54 -13.89
C ALA A 849 15.12 11.15 -14.68
N GLU A 850 16.37 10.88 -14.28
CA GLU A 850 17.56 11.59 -14.79
C GLU A 850 18.52 10.74 -15.64
N VAL A 851 18.46 9.41 -15.53
CA VAL A 851 19.37 8.46 -16.24
C VAL A 851 18.60 7.23 -16.68
N ASP A 852 18.91 6.70 -17.85
CA ASP A 852 18.54 5.34 -18.25
C ASP A 852 19.60 4.36 -17.72
N VAL A 853 19.22 3.11 -17.46
CA VAL A 853 20.14 2.06 -17.01
C VAL A 853 20.19 0.95 -18.05
N ALA A 854 21.31 0.89 -18.78
CA ALA A 854 21.60 -0.19 -19.72
C ALA A 854 22.15 -1.40 -18.96
N ARG A 855 21.46 -2.54 -19.02
CA ARG A 855 21.83 -3.78 -18.34
C ARG A 855 22.20 -4.85 -19.35
N TRP A 856 23.29 -5.55 -19.08
CA TRP A 856 23.73 -6.74 -19.78
C TRP A 856 23.93 -7.90 -18.82
N THR A 857 23.65 -9.12 -19.28
CA THR A 857 24.08 -10.34 -18.60
C THR A 857 25.08 -11.09 -19.45
N PHE A 858 26.21 -11.50 -18.86
CA PHE A 858 27.24 -12.30 -19.54
C PHE A 858 27.37 -13.67 -18.87
N ARG A 859 27.39 -14.72 -19.69
CA ARG A 859 27.58 -16.12 -19.30
C ARG A 859 28.88 -16.69 -19.85
N ARG A 860 29.34 -16.20 -21.01
CA ARG A 860 30.55 -16.65 -21.72
C ARG A 860 31.36 -15.48 -22.24
N GLU A 861 32.67 -15.67 -22.45
CA GLU A 861 33.56 -14.59 -22.91
C GLU A 861 33.27 -14.10 -24.34
N GLU A 862 32.85 -15.01 -25.21
CA GLU A 862 32.46 -14.70 -26.60
C GLU A 862 31.34 -13.64 -26.66
N GLU A 863 30.50 -13.59 -25.63
CA GLU A 863 29.38 -12.65 -25.53
C GLU A 863 29.81 -11.21 -25.21
N LEU A 864 31.07 -10.99 -24.78
CA LEU A 864 31.59 -9.64 -24.53
C LEU A 864 31.70 -8.82 -25.82
N ALA A 865 31.79 -9.47 -26.99
CA ALA A 865 31.90 -8.80 -28.30
C ALA A 865 32.91 -7.62 -28.26
N ALA A 866 34.13 -7.91 -27.80
CA ALA A 866 35.07 -6.94 -27.21
C ALA A 866 35.20 -5.61 -27.97
N GLY A 867 35.40 -5.64 -29.30
CA GLY A 867 35.54 -4.41 -30.10
C GLY A 867 34.28 -3.54 -30.15
N ARG A 868 33.09 -4.15 -30.17
CA ARG A 868 31.81 -3.43 -30.19
C ARG A 868 31.46 -2.89 -28.81
N LEU A 869 31.69 -3.68 -27.75
CA LEU A 869 31.49 -3.25 -26.37
C LEU A 869 32.45 -2.10 -26.01
N GLN A 870 33.71 -2.16 -26.41
CA GLN A 870 34.69 -1.10 -26.18
C GLN A 870 34.26 0.23 -26.81
N LEU A 871 33.80 0.21 -28.06
CA LEU A 871 33.29 1.40 -28.76
C LEU A 871 32.07 1.98 -28.03
N LEU A 872 31.12 1.12 -27.65
CA LEU A 872 29.91 1.53 -26.96
C LEU A 872 30.22 2.15 -25.58
N LEU A 873 31.11 1.54 -24.79
CA LEU A 873 31.50 2.05 -23.48
C LEU A 873 32.14 3.43 -23.56
N ARG A 874 32.96 3.69 -24.59
CA ARG A 874 33.51 5.04 -24.86
C ARG A 874 32.41 6.07 -25.07
N THR A 875 31.43 5.75 -25.92
CA THR A 875 30.30 6.64 -26.18
C THR A 875 29.46 6.89 -24.92
N LEU A 876 29.19 5.84 -24.15
CA LEU A 876 28.39 5.94 -22.92
C LEU A 876 29.11 6.75 -21.83
N ALA A 877 30.42 6.59 -21.66
CA ALA A 877 31.21 7.35 -20.70
C ALA A 877 31.28 8.85 -21.08
N GLN A 878 31.55 9.16 -22.35
CA GLN A 878 31.58 10.54 -22.84
C GLN A 878 30.24 11.26 -22.66
N SER A 879 29.15 10.57 -23.01
CA SER A 879 27.78 11.04 -22.81
C SER A 879 27.50 11.33 -21.32
N PHE A 880 27.87 10.40 -20.44
CA PHE A 880 27.69 10.53 -19.01
C PHE A 880 28.52 11.69 -18.41
N LEU A 881 29.76 11.87 -18.86
CA LEU A 881 30.61 13.01 -18.50
C LEU A 881 30.01 14.34 -18.97
N ALA A 882 29.61 14.44 -20.23
CA ALA A 882 29.06 15.67 -20.80
C ALA A 882 27.80 16.17 -20.07
N ARG A 883 27.00 15.26 -19.50
CA ARG A 883 25.77 15.61 -18.77
C ARG A 883 26.00 16.01 -17.32
N PHE A 884 26.95 15.36 -16.64
CA PHE A 884 27.08 15.43 -15.18
C PHE A 884 28.36 16.09 -14.68
N VAL A 885 29.29 16.43 -15.57
CA VAL A 885 30.38 17.37 -15.25
C VAL A 885 29.78 18.78 -15.26
N PRO A 886 29.87 19.56 -14.16
CA PRO A 886 29.43 20.95 -14.16
C PRO A 886 30.23 21.74 -15.20
N ALA A 887 29.57 22.52 -16.04
CA ALA A 887 30.26 23.48 -16.91
C ALA A 887 31.13 24.37 -16.03
N ALA A 888 32.44 24.41 -16.32
CA ALA A 888 33.33 25.35 -15.66
C ALA A 888 32.80 26.76 -15.93
N SER A 889 32.35 27.43 -14.87
CA SER A 889 32.32 28.89 -14.84
C SER A 889 33.77 29.36 -15.04
N GLU A 890 33.98 30.27 -15.99
CA GLU A 890 35.13 31.19 -15.94
C GLU A 890 35.26 31.84 -14.55
#